data_AF-A0A1G6Y0S6-F1
#
_entry.id   AF-A0A1G6Y0S6-F1
#
_cell.length_a   1.000
_cell.length_b   1.000
_cell.length_c   1.000
_cell.angle_alpha   90.00
_cell.angle_beta   90.00
_cell.angle_gamma   90.00
#
_symmetry.space_group_name_H-M   'P 1'
#
loop_
_entity.id
_entity.type
_entity.pdbx_description
1 polymer ?
#
loop_
_entity_poly.entity_id
_entity_poly.type
_entity_poly.pdbx_seq_one_letter_code
_entity_poly.pdbx_strand_id
1 'polypeptide(L)'
;MTKFKVLIIFILFAGSILRVYAQDKNTLWNGFEKVKLTIAGHDAYFVKPAHPLPGNPWVWRTSFPDWHTEIDKVLLDKGFYVAFLNVDNQYGSPDAMQVYDKFYAQLTGKQGFAAKAAFEAVSRGGLYAYAWAKRNPDKVTCIYAETPVCDIKSWPGGKLKSPGDTAEWSHFKQVYRFTEQQARDYNDNPIDNLEGLASFRVPVLHTIGLDDKLAPPQENTYILAQRYLALGGPVSIHPITQGPMELQGHHFTVDRPEYYADFIYNNSYPIQKILPYTNYIKTAGGLNNFYYAVTVKKKATVSFLGGSITFNPGWRDKVCKYLKETYPETDFHFIAAGIPSLGSLPHAFRLQRDVLDSGKTDLLFVEAAVNDRGTDSTTQVRSLEGIVRHAKLNNPMMDVIFMAFVDPQKIENYAKGKVSPELLNHQLVATHYNLPYVNLALEVNDKIKNKELTWDDDFKDIHPWYHGQEIYFETIKALLQATTADSYKTPFKTSLPKPIDPARLENGKYYDITKAKLDKGWSIDENWNPKDGLSTRPGFVDVPILSSTTPGAELTLPFKGTAVGIAVVAGKDAGIISYSVDNGQYKDLDLFTEFSSWLHLGVYHLLGSGLSDGNHTLKIKISDNKNSGSKGNACRIVHFLVNSK
;
A
#
# COMPACT_ATOMS: atom_id res chain seq x y z
N MET A 1 -26.81 94.67 -14.15
CA MET A 1 -27.89 94.19 -15.03
C MET A 1 -27.61 92.73 -15.38
N THR A 2 -28.54 91.89 -14.95
CA THR A 2 -28.81 90.49 -15.25
C THR A 2 -28.32 89.99 -16.62
N LYS A 3 -27.74 88.78 -16.70
CA LYS A 3 -28.37 87.60 -17.35
C LYS A 3 -27.47 86.35 -17.47
N PHE A 4 -28.11 85.23 -17.10
CA PHE A 4 -28.00 83.83 -17.57
C PHE A 4 -26.76 82.94 -17.30
N LYS A 5 -27.03 81.92 -16.47
CA LYS A 5 -26.36 80.62 -16.40
C LYS A 5 -26.66 79.81 -17.66
N VAL A 6 -25.64 79.17 -18.26
CA VAL A 6 -25.76 77.89 -18.98
C VAL A 6 -24.51 77.08 -18.67
N LEU A 7 -24.72 75.95 -17.99
CA LEU A 7 -23.73 74.92 -17.72
C LEU A 7 -23.70 73.98 -18.94
N ILE A 8 -22.62 74.00 -19.72
CA ILE A 8 -22.41 73.07 -20.82
C ILE A 8 -21.74 71.80 -20.26
N ILE A 9 -22.51 70.72 -20.22
CA ILE A 9 -22.02 69.37 -19.94
C ILE A 9 -21.35 68.86 -21.22
N PHE A 10 -20.03 68.66 -21.19
CA PHE A 10 -19.32 67.91 -22.24
C PHE A 10 -19.55 66.42 -22.01
N ILE A 11 -20.36 65.80 -22.86
CA ILE A 11 -20.47 64.35 -22.98
C ILE A 11 -19.25 63.87 -23.78
N LEU A 12 -18.25 63.33 -23.09
CA LEU A 12 -17.15 62.58 -23.70
C LEU A 12 -17.64 61.18 -24.07
N PHE A 13 -17.94 60.97 -25.35
CA PHE A 13 -18.09 59.64 -25.94
C PHE A 13 -16.71 58.97 -25.98
N ALA A 14 -16.38 58.18 -24.96
CA ALA A 14 -15.28 57.22 -25.03
C ALA A 14 -15.80 55.97 -25.75
N GLY A 15 -15.56 55.89 -27.05
CA GLY A 15 -15.77 54.67 -27.82
C GLY A 15 -14.86 53.56 -27.29
N SER A 16 -15.43 52.58 -26.60
CA SER A 16 -14.76 51.34 -26.26
C SER A 16 -14.54 50.53 -27.54
N ILE A 17 -13.35 50.68 -28.12
CA ILE A 17 -12.85 49.79 -29.16
C ILE A 17 -12.57 48.44 -28.49
N LEU A 18 -13.52 47.51 -28.59
CA LEU A 18 -13.28 46.08 -28.36
C LEU A 18 -12.20 45.64 -29.35
N ARG A 19 -10.96 45.53 -28.89
CA ARG A 19 -9.94 44.76 -29.60
C ARG A 19 -10.35 43.30 -29.51
N VAL A 20 -11.10 42.84 -30.50
CA VAL A 20 -11.24 41.40 -30.78
C VAL A 20 -9.85 40.94 -31.21
N TYR A 21 -9.10 40.36 -30.27
CA TYR A 21 -7.94 39.56 -30.63
C TYR A 21 -8.50 38.34 -31.38
N ALA A 22 -8.22 38.26 -32.68
CA ALA A 22 -8.43 37.03 -33.42
C ALA A 22 -7.59 35.94 -32.73
N GLN A 23 -8.27 35.01 -32.06
CA GLN A 23 -7.63 33.87 -31.42
C GLN A 23 -7.01 33.02 -32.54
N ASP A 24 -5.71 32.75 -32.44
CA ASP A 24 -4.97 32.00 -33.46
C ASP A 24 -5.60 30.61 -33.63
N LYS A 25 -5.92 30.19 -34.87
CA LYS A 25 -6.64 28.91 -35.13
C LYS A 25 -5.91 27.70 -34.53
N ASN A 26 -4.60 27.80 -34.31
CA ASN A 26 -3.77 26.80 -33.67
C ASN A 26 -4.02 26.61 -32.15
N THR A 27 -4.87 27.45 -31.55
CA THR A 27 -5.28 27.41 -30.13
C THR A 27 -6.69 26.85 -29.91
N LEU A 28 -7.37 26.44 -30.98
CA LEU A 28 -8.72 25.89 -30.92
C LEU A 28 -8.73 24.40 -31.28
N TRP A 29 -9.57 23.63 -30.61
CA TRP A 29 -9.94 22.25 -30.96
C TRP A 29 -11.46 22.20 -31.09
N ASN A 30 -11.97 21.93 -32.29
CA ASN A 30 -13.42 21.93 -32.58
C ASN A 30 -14.18 23.18 -32.07
N GLY A 31 -13.53 24.35 -32.03
CA GLY A 31 -14.11 25.61 -31.54
C GLY A 31 -13.91 25.88 -30.03
N PHE A 32 -13.37 24.93 -29.29
CA PHE A 32 -13.03 25.07 -27.86
C PHE A 32 -11.57 25.48 -27.65
N GLU A 33 -11.28 26.20 -26.56
CA GLU A 33 -9.92 26.61 -26.21
C GLU A 33 -9.05 25.39 -25.86
N LYS A 34 -7.95 25.20 -26.61
CA LYS A 34 -6.95 24.15 -26.39
C LYS A 34 -5.69 24.74 -25.77
N VAL A 35 -5.32 24.24 -24.60
CA VAL A 35 -4.10 24.61 -23.88
C VAL A 35 -3.05 23.53 -24.06
N LYS A 36 -1.95 23.88 -24.74
CA LYS A 36 -0.79 22.99 -24.93
C LYS A 36 0.11 23.00 -23.70
N LEU A 37 0.68 21.85 -23.39
CA LEU A 37 1.60 21.59 -22.29
C LEU A 37 2.75 20.71 -22.79
N THR A 38 3.85 20.73 -22.04
CA THR A 38 4.93 19.75 -22.20
C THR A 38 5.17 19.08 -20.85
N ILE A 39 5.09 17.76 -20.80
CA ILE A 39 5.24 16.95 -19.58
C ILE A 39 6.40 16.00 -19.75
N ALA A 40 7.49 16.23 -19.00
CA ALA A 40 8.70 15.41 -19.07
C ALA A 40 9.21 15.17 -20.51
N GLY A 41 9.10 16.18 -21.39
CA GLY A 41 9.52 16.09 -22.80
C GLY A 41 8.44 15.58 -23.76
N HIS A 42 7.25 15.23 -23.28
CA HIS A 42 6.12 14.77 -24.09
C HIS A 42 5.11 15.89 -24.35
N ASP A 43 4.56 15.90 -25.56
CA ASP A 43 3.44 16.77 -25.91
C ASP A 43 2.18 16.35 -25.14
N ALA A 44 1.53 17.32 -24.52
CA ALA A 44 0.28 17.14 -23.83
C ALA A 44 -0.64 18.34 -24.10
N TYR A 45 -1.93 18.17 -23.88
CA TYR A 45 -2.86 19.29 -23.91
C TYR A 45 -4.12 18.98 -23.10
N PHE A 46 -4.87 20.03 -22.80
CA PHE A 46 -6.27 19.92 -22.40
C PHE A 46 -7.13 20.92 -23.17
N VAL A 47 -8.40 20.59 -23.35
CA VAL A 47 -9.42 21.40 -23.98
C VAL A 47 -10.41 21.83 -22.92
N LYS A 48 -10.76 23.12 -22.93
CA LYS A 48 -11.61 23.74 -21.92
C LYS A 48 -13.06 23.77 -22.40
N PRO A 49 -14.03 23.40 -21.55
CA PRO A 49 -15.43 23.64 -21.85
C PRO A 49 -15.71 25.15 -21.82
N ALA A 50 -16.69 25.61 -22.61
CA ALA A 50 -17.13 27.01 -22.57
C ALA A 50 -17.77 27.37 -21.22
N HIS A 51 -18.43 26.39 -20.58
CA HIS A 51 -19.08 26.52 -19.29
C HIS A 51 -18.65 25.37 -18.35
N PRO A 52 -17.52 25.51 -17.64
CA PRO A 52 -17.01 24.47 -16.76
C PRO A 52 -17.98 24.08 -15.63
N LEU A 53 -18.12 22.78 -15.36
CA LEU A 53 -18.85 22.28 -14.19
C LEU A 53 -18.08 22.55 -12.89
N PRO A 54 -18.79 22.70 -11.75
CA PRO A 54 -18.15 22.81 -10.44
C PRO A 54 -17.17 21.67 -10.17
N GLY A 55 -15.94 22.04 -9.78
CA GLY A 55 -14.86 21.11 -9.45
C GLY A 55 -14.10 20.52 -10.65
N ASN A 56 -14.37 20.98 -11.87
CA ASN A 56 -13.61 20.65 -13.09
C ASN A 56 -13.46 19.14 -13.35
N PRO A 57 -14.57 18.39 -13.54
CA PRO A 57 -14.50 16.99 -13.95
C PRO A 57 -13.89 16.88 -15.35
N TRP A 58 -13.22 15.76 -15.61
CA TRP A 58 -12.42 15.63 -16.82
C TRP A 58 -12.33 14.18 -17.32
N VAL A 59 -12.18 14.06 -18.64
CA VAL A 59 -11.92 12.81 -19.34
C VAL A 59 -10.50 12.83 -19.91
N TRP A 60 -9.82 11.69 -19.83
CA TRP A 60 -8.46 11.50 -20.28
C TRP A 60 -8.42 10.51 -21.46
N ARG A 61 -8.13 11.06 -22.65
CA ARG A 61 -7.85 10.31 -23.88
C ARG A 61 -6.48 9.63 -23.76
N THR A 62 -6.40 8.31 -23.94
CA THR A 62 -5.14 7.56 -23.75
C THR A 62 -4.37 7.23 -25.02
N SER A 63 -5.02 7.30 -26.18
CA SER A 63 -4.42 7.22 -27.52
C SER A 63 -5.42 7.74 -28.56
N PHE A 64 -4.97 8.02 -29.78
CA PHE A 64 -5.81 8.46 -30.91
C PHE A 64 -6.79 9.59 -30.58
N PRO A 65 -6.31 10.75 -30.10
CA PRO A 65 -7.20 11.79 -29.57
C PRO A 65 -8.10 12.46 -30.60
N ASP A 66 -7.82 12.27 -31.90
CA ASP A 66 -8.62 12.83 -33.00
C ASP A 66 -9.59 11.79 -33.61
N TRP A 67 -9.67 10.59 -33.04
CA TRP A 67 -10.63 9.54 -33.42
C TRP A 67 -11.91 9.68 -32.60
N HIS A 68 -13.09 9.58 -33.25
CA HIS A 68 -14.40 9.65 -32.58
C HIS A 68 -14.56 10.81 -31.58
N THR A 69 -14.25 12.02 -32.02
CA THR A 69 -14.28 13.25 -31.21
C THR A 69 -15.69 13.75 -30.86
N GLU A 70 -16.73 13.07 -31.36
CA GLU A 70 -18.13 13.39 -31.09
C GLU A 70 -18.47 13.25 -29.60
N ILE A 71 -17.91 12.26 -28.92
CA ILE A 71 -18.09 12.04 -27.47
C ILE A 71 -17.46 13.20 -26.67
N ASP A 72 -16.23 13.57 -27.01
CA ASP A 72 -15.50 14.70 -26.40
C ASP A 72 -16.28 16.00 -26.52
N LYS A 73 -16.87 16.26 -27.71
CA LYS A 73 -17.67 17.46 -27.93
C LYS A 73 -18.89 17.51 -27.01
N VAL A 74 -19.62 16.40 -26.88
CA VAL A 74 -20.77 16.32 -25.96
C VAL A 74 -20.33 16.56 -24.52
N LEU A 75 -19.18 16.02 -24.12
CA LEU A 75 -18.62 16.23 -22.77
C LEU A 75 -18.21 17.70 -22.54
N LEU A 76 -17.54 18.34 -23.51
CA LEU A 76 -17.16 19.76 -23.45
C LEU A 76 -18.40 20.67 -23.37
N ASP A 77 -19.44 20.38 -24.15
CA ASP A 77 -20.73 21.10 -24.08
C ASP A 77 -21.40 20.93 -22.71
N LYS A 78 -21.24 19.76 -22.07
CA LYS A 78 -21.71 19.47 -20.71
C LYS A 78 -20.81 20.03 -19.60
N GLY A 79 -19.69 20.68 -19.93
CA GLY A 79 -18.82 21.33 -18.96
C GLY A 79 -17.66 20.48 -18.43
N PHE A 80 -17.31 19.38 -19.10
CA PHE A 80 -16.12 18.58 -18.81
C PHE A 80 -14.88 19.12 -19.52
N TYR A 81 -13.71 18.91 -18.93
CA TYR A 81 -12.43 19.08 -19.63
C TYR A 81 -12.04 17.79 -20.36
N VAL A 82 -11.38 17.92 -21.51
CA VAL A 82 -10.80 16.79 -22.25
C VAL A 82 -9.29 16.93 -22.21
N ALA A 83 -8.57 15.88 -21.79
CA ALA A 83 -7.13 15.89 -21.64
C ALA A 83 -6.46 14.78 -22.45
N PHE A 84 -5.27 15.06 -22.97
CA PHE A 84 -4.47 14.08 -23.71
C PHE A 84 -2.97 14.26 -23.41
N LEU A 85 -2.27 13.14 -23.29
CA LEU A 85 -0.83 13.06 -23.15
C LEU A 85 -0.29 12.09 -24.19
N ASN A 86 0.66 12.55 -25.02
CA ASN A 86 1.26 11.72 -26.04
C ASN A 86 2.48 10.94 -25.51
N VAL A 87 2.26 9.67 -25.20
CA VAL A 87 3.31 8.67 -24.94
C VAL A 87 3.10 7.43 -25.81
N ASP A 88 2.51 7.61 -27.00
CA ASP A 88 2.25 6.52 -27.91
C ASP A 88 3.54 5.72 -28.21
N ASN A 89 3.35 4.43 -28.53
CA ASN A 89 4.41 3.43 -28.70
C ASN A 89 5.19 3.07 -27.42
N GLN A 90 4.72 3.45 -26.23
CA GLN A 90 5.28 2.95 -24.97
C GLN A 90 4.43 1.84 -24.31
N TYR A 91 3.27 1.50 -24.91
CA TYR A 91 2.43 0.34 -24.60
C TYR A 91 2.02 0.19 -23.13
N GLY A 92 1.89 1.30 -22.38
CA GLY A 92 1.56 1.26 -20.95
C GLY A 92 2.72 0.83 -20.03
N SER A 93 3.97 0.96 -20.50
CA SER A 93 5.18 0.61 -19.74
C SER A 93 5.30 1.38 -18.43
N PRO A 94 6.05 0.86 -17.42
CA PRO A 94 6.31 1.59 -16.19
C PRO A 94 6.85 3.02 -16.44
N ASP A 95 7.74 3.19 -17.41
CA ASP A 95 8.30 4.51 -17.78
C ASP A 95 7.19 5.46 -18.28
N ALA A 96 6.28 4.99 -19.14
CA ALA A 96 5.14 5.79 -19.61
C ALA A 96 4.22 6.19 -18.46
N MET A 97 4.04 5.31 -17.48
CA MET A 97 3.14 5.51 -16.34
C MET A 97 3.68 6.55 -15.36
N GLN A 98 5.01 6.69 -15.26
CA GLN A 98 5.62 7.82 -14.55
C GLN A 98 5.34 9.16 -15.24
N VAL A 99 5.26 9.20 -16.58
CA VAL A 99 4.86 10.43 -17.31
C VAL A 99 3.38 10.72 -17.09
N TYR A 100 2.52 9.69 -17.07
CA TYR A 100 1.11 9.82 -16.70
C TYR A 100 0.96 10.41 -15.29
N ASP A 101 1.70 9.92 -14.29
CA ASP A 101 1.65 10.46 -12.92
C ASP A 101 2.01 11.95 -12.87
N LYS A 102 3.02 12.39 -13.65
CA LYS A 102 3.40 13.81 -13.76
C LYS A 102 2.31 14.65 -14.43
N PHE A 103 1.64 14.12 -15.45
CA PHE A 103 0.54 14.81 -16.10
C PHE A 103 -0.67 14.94 -15.18
N TYR A 104 -1.05 13.85 -14.51
CA TYR A 104 -2.10 13.85 -13.49
C TYR A 104 -1.82 14.89 -12.40
N ALA A 105 -0.59 14.93 -11.85
CA ALA A 105 -0.20 15.90 -10.84
C ALA A 105 -0.25 17.35 -11.36
N GLN A 106 0.13 17.58 -12.61
CA GLN A 106 0.03 18.90 -13.24
C GLN A 106 -1.43 19.36 -13.37
N LEU A 107 -2.33 18.48 -13.83
CA LEU A 107 -3.75 18.83 -14.03
C LEU A 107 -4.49 19.02 -12.70
N THR A 108 -4.39 18.06 -11.80
CA THR A 108 -5.12 18.11 -10.52
C THR A 108 -4.52 19.13 -9.54
N GLY A 109 -3.20 19.26 -9.51
CA GLY A 109 -2.50 20.17 -8.59
C GLY A 109 -2.47 21.62 -9.09
N LYS A 110 -2.06 21.87 -10.34
CA LYS A 110 -1.86 23.24 -10.85
C LYS A 110 -3.04 23.79 -11.63
N GLN A 111 -3.79 22.94 -12.33
CA GLN A 111 -4.95 23.37 -13.13
C GLN A 111 -6.28 23.21 -12.39
N GLY A 112 -6.27 22.61 -11.20
CA GLY A 112 -7.45 22.47 -10.35
C GLY A 112 -8.50 21.50 -10.91
N PHE A 113 -8.07 20.50 -11.68
CA PHE A 113 -8.95 19.44 -12.17
C PHE A 113 -9.39 18.54 -11.01
N ALA A 114 -10.55 17.89 -11.17
CA ALA A 114 -11.05 16.92 -10.20
C ALA A 114 -10.01 15.83 -9.89
N ALA A 115 -9.94 15.37 -8.63
CA ALA A 115 -9.00 14.34 -8.21
C ALA A 115 -9.23 12.96 -8.85
N LYS A 116 -10.40 12.72 -9.46
CA LYS A 116 -10.66 11.50 -10.22
C LYS A 116 -10.90 11.84 -11.68
N ALA A 117 -10.35 11.00 -12.56
CA ALA A 117 -10.47 11.13 -14.02
C ALA A 117 -11.35 10.01 -14.58
N ALA A 118 -12.15 10.33 -15.61
CA ALA A 118 -12.65 9.30 -16.50
C ALA A 118 -11.58 8.97 -17.55
N PHE A 119 -11.51 7.73 -17.99
CA PHE A 119 -10.68 7.34 -19.13
C PHE A 119 -11.52 7.11 -20.37
N GLU A 120 -11.01 7.59 -21.50
CA GLU A 120 -11.47 7.26 -22.83
C GLU A 120 -10.31 6.65 -23.61
N ALA A 121 -10.44 5.37 -23.96
CA ALA A 121 -9.41 4.59 -24.60
C ALA A 121 -9.87 4.08 -25.97
N VAL A 122 -8.99 4.12 -26.95
CA VAL A 122 -9.26 3.56 -28.28
C VAL A 122 -8.14 2.59 -28.63
N SER A 123 -8.48 1.37 -29.05
CA SER A 123 -7.51 0.37 -29.52
C SER A 123 -6.36 0.16 -28.52
N ARG A 124 -5.10 0.40 -28.92
CA ARG A 124 -3.92 0.33 -28.03
C ARG A 124 -4.00 1.23 -26.80
N GLY A 125 -4.87 2.25 -26.81
CA GLY A 125 -5.19 3.10 -25.66
C GLY A 125 -5.64 2.30 -24.43
N GLY A 126 -6.22 1.11 -24.64
CA GLY A 126 -6.57 0.17 -23.56
C GLY A 126 -5.36 -0.20 -22.70
N LEU A 127 -4.19 -0.41 -23.30
CA LEU A 127 -2.96 -0.73 -22.57
C LEU A 127 -2.61 0.35 -21.55
N TYR A 128 -2.71 1.63 -21.91
CA TYR A 128 -2.37 2.75 -21.03
C TYR A 128 -3.44 3.01 -19.98
N ALA A 129 -4.72 3.00 -20.38
CA ALA A 129 -5.84 3.27 -19.46
C ALA A 129 -5.83 2.29 -18.30
N TYR A 130 -5.78 0.99 -18.59
CA TYR A 130 -5.76 -0.04 -17.56
C TYR A 130 -4.43 -0.12 -16.81
N ALA A 131 -3.30 0.13 -17.47
CA ALA A 131 -2.00 0.20 -16.79
C ALA A 131 -1.98 1.31 -15.72
N TRP A 132 -2.56 2.48 -15.99
CA TRP A 132 -2.60 3.57 -15.02
C TRP A 132 -3.70 3.36 -13.98
N ALA A 133 -4.89 2.95 -14.41
CA ALA A 133 -6.03 2.72 -13.53
C ALA A 133 -5.75 1.64 -12.47
N LYS A 134 -5.09 0.53 -12.84
CA LYS A 134 -4.70 -0.51 -11.85
C LYS A 134 -3.69 -0.02 -10.81
N ARG A 135 -2.89 1.01 -11.13
CA ARG A 135 -1.88 1.61 -10.23
C ARG A 135 -2.43 2.74 -9.37
N ASN A 136 -3.58 3.29 -9.76
CA ASN A 136 -4.22 4.46 -9.15
C ASN A 136 -5.76 4.30 -9.14
N PRO A 137 -6.30 3.18 -8.63
CA PRO A 137 -7.72 2.86 -8.78
C PRO A 137 -8.64 3.85 -8.03
N ASP A 138 -8.12 4.52 -7.00
CA ASP A 138 -8.78 5.59 -6.24
C ASP A 138 -8.97 6.88 -7.06
N LYS A 139 -8.22 7.06 -8.15
CA LYS A 139 -8.20 8.26 -9.01
C LYS A 139 -9.00 8.09 -10.30
N VAL A 140 -9.79 7.02 -10.41
CA VAL A 140 -10.58 6.72 -11.61
C VAL A 140 -12.07 6.79 -11.29
N THR A 141 -12.83 7.47 -12.13
CA THR A 141 -14.30 7.49 -12.05
C THR A 141 -14.91 6.37 -12.87
N CYS A 142 -14.46 6.19 -14.11
CA CYS A 142 -14.88 5.12 -15.02
C CYS A 142 -13.88 4.95 -16.17
N ILE A 143 -14.02 3.85 -16.92
CA ILE A 143 -13.27 3.60 -18.16
C ILE A 143 -14.26 3.32 -19.28
N TYR A 144 -14.29 4.20 -20.29
CA TYR A 144 -14.89 3.94 -21.58
C TYR A 144 -13.78 3.51 -22.56
N ALA A 145 -13.97 2.40 -23.27
CA ALA A 145 -12.97 1.93 -24.21
C ALA A 145 -13.53 1.34 -25.51
N GLU A 146 -13.03 1.81 -26.64
CA GLU A 146 -13.38 1.34 -27.97
C GLU A 146 -12.35 0.35 -28.49
N THR A 147 -12.81 -0.83 -28.91
CA THR A 147 -11.99 -1.95 -29.43
C THR A 147 -10.65 -2.14 -28.68
N PRO A 148 -10.65 -2.12 -27.33
CA PRO A 148 -9.42 -1.99 -26.58
C PRO A 148 -8.54 -3.22 -26.75
N VAL A 149 -7.25 -2.98 -26.95
CA VAL A 149 -6.23 -4.00 -26.73
C VAL A 149 -6.09 -4.19 -25.22
N CYS A 150 -6.38 -5.40 -24.78
CA CYS A 150 -6.32 -5.80 -23.37
C CYS A 150 -5.28 -6.89 -23.09
N ASP A 151 -4.66 -7.49 -24.12
CA ASP A 151 -3.58 -8.46 -23.98
C ASP A 151 -2.50 -8.23 -25.05
N ILE A 152 -1.27 -7.96 -24.62
CA ILE A 152 -0.12 -7.77 -25.51
C ILE A 152 0.18 -9.01 -26.36
N LYS A 153 -0.26 -10.19 -25.92
CA LYS A 153 -0.13 -11.45 -26.66
C LYS A 153 -1.10 -11.53 -27.84
N SER A 154 -2.23 -10.81 -27.77
CA SER A 154 -3.15 -10.59 -28.89
C SER A 154 -2.52 -9.57 -29.84
N TRP A 155 -2.47 -8.30 -29.45
CA TRP A 155 -1.76 -7.24 -30.17
C TRP A 155 -0.82 -6.51 -29.20
N PRO A 156 0.44 -6.23 -29.56
CA PRO A 156 1.05 -6.44 -30.88
C PRO A 156 1.58 -7.85 -31.11
N GLY A 157 1.50 -8.76 -30.14
CA GLY A 157 2.23 -10.02 -30.17
C GLY A 157 1.86 -11.00 -31.27
N GLY A 158 0.60 -11.05 -31.71
CA GLY A 158 0.13 -12.06 -32.67
C GLY A 158 0.44 -13.49 -32.21
N LYS A 159 0.41 -13.72 -30.89
CA LYS A 159 0.71 -15.02 -30.26
C LYS A 159 -0.56 -15.83 -29.97
N LEU A 160 -1.72 -15.21 -30.24
CA LEU A 160 -3.04 -15.82 -30.20
C LEU A 160 -3.59 -15.89 -31.64
N LYS A 161 -4.84 -15.51 -31.90
CA LYS A 161 -5.48 -15.49 -33.24
C LYS A 161 -5.40 -14.13 -33.92
N SER A 162 -5.22 -13.02 -33.17
CA SER A 162 -4.89 -11.73 -33.81
C SER A 162 -3.66 -11.89 -34.70
N PRO A 163 -3.60 -11.25 -35.89
CA PRO A 163 -2.41 -11.27 -36.73
C PRO A 163 -1.21 -10.58 -36.07
N GLY A 164 -1.46 -9.74 -35.05
CA GLY A 164 -0.44 -8.94 -34.38
C GLY A 164 0.27 -7.96 -35.32
N ASP A 165 1.42 -7.47 -34.87
CA ASP A 165 2.33 -6.64 -35.65
C ASP A 165 3.77 -6.97 -35.23
N THR A 166 4.57 -7.50 -36.16
CA THR A 166 5.93 -7.98 -35.86
C THR A 166 6.89 -6.84 -35.52
N ALA A 167 6.71 -5.66 -36.13
CA ALA A 167 7.53 -4.50 -35.86
C ALA A 167 7.20 -3.94 -34.47
N GLU A 168 5.91 -3.77 -34.17
CA GLU A 168 5.44 -3.31 -32.85
C GLU A 168 5.74 -4.33 -31.74
N TRP A 169 5.68 -5.64 -32.01
CA TRP A 169 6.11 -6.66 -31.03
C TRP A 169 7.60 -6.55 -30.69
N SER A 170 8.42 -6.28 -31.72
CA SER A 170 9.85 -6.07 -31.54
C SER A 170 10.13 -4.79 -30.74
N HIS A 171 9.39 -3.72 -31.03
CA HIS A 171 9.48 -2.45 -30.31
C HIS A 171 8.98 -2.55 -28.86
N PHE A 172 7.85 -3.22 -28.62
CA PHE A 172 7.33 -3.52 -27.28
C PHE A 172 8.38 -4.18 -26.39
N LYS A 173 9.06 -5.21 -26.91
CA LYS A 173 10.14 -5.89 -26.18
C LYS A 173 11.31 -4.96 -25.87
N GLN A 174 11.66 -4.03 -26.75
CA GLN A 174 12.70 -3.04 -26.49
C GLN A 174 12.27 -2.06 -25.39
N VAL A 175 11.04 -1.53 -25.44
CA VAL A 175 10.48 -0.62 -24.44
C VAL A 175 10.45 -1.26 -23.06
N TYR A 176 9.95 -2.50 -22.97
CA TYR A 176 9.90 -3.24 -21.69
C TYR A 176 11.22 -3.89 -21.29
N ARG A 177 12.22 -3.87 -22.18
CA ARG A 177 13.52 -4.56 -22.02
C ARG A 177 13.34 -6.06 -21.77
N PHE A 178 12.37 -6.66 -22.46
CA PHE A 178 12.01 -8.07 -22.34
C PHE A 178 12.69 -8.94 -23.40
N THR A 179 13.07 -10.13 -22.99
CA THR A 179 13.28 -11.28 -23.88
C THR A 179 11.94 -11.76 -24.45
N GLU A 180 11.98 -12.59 -25.50
CA GLU A 180 10.76 -13.20 -26.06
C GLU A 180 9.99 -14.01 -25.01
N GLN A 181 10.69 -14.76 -24.15
CA GLN A 181 10.06 -15.55 -23.11
C GLN A 181 9.40 -14.66 -22.05
N GLN A 182 10.10 -13.62 -21.56
CA GLN A 182 9.54 -12.65 -20.61
C GLN A 182 8.30 -11.94 -21.18
N ALA A 183 8.31 -11.59 -22.47
CA ALA A 183 7.15 -10.97 -23.12
C ALA A 183 5.96 -11.95 -23.22
N ARG A 184 6.20 -13.23 -23.48
CA ARG A 184 5.14 -14.26 -23.49
C ARG A 184 4.59 -14.58 -22.11
N ASP A 185 5.44 -14.51 -21.09
CA ASP A 185 5.07 -14.77 -19.69
C ASP A 185 4.54 -13.52 -18.97
N TYR A 186 4.47 -12.37 -19.66
CA TYR A 186 3.98 -11.13 -19.08
C TYR A 186 2.52 -11.28 -18.63
N ASN A 187 2.29 -11.02 -17.34
CA ASN A 187 1.05 -11.31 -16.62
C ASN A 187 0.49 -10.07 -15.90
N ASP A 188 0.76 -8.88 -16.43
CA ASP A 188 0.19 -7.62 -15.92
C ASP A 188 -0.51 -6.82 -17.02
N ASN A 189 -1.09 -7.52 -18.00
CA ASN A 189 -1.92 -6.92 -19.05
C ASN A 189 -3.20 -6.31 -18.47
N PRO A 190 -3.94 -5.50 -19.23
CA PRO A 190 -5.28 -5.06 -18.83
C PRO A 190 -6.22 -6.18 -18.36
N ILE A 191 -6.12 -7.40 -18.91
CA ILE A 191 -6.89 -8.56 -18.45
C ILE A 191 -6.43 -9.16 -17.10
N ASP A 192 -5.26 -8.77 -16.59
CA ASP A 192 -4.61 -9.37 -15.41
C ASP A 192 -4.60 -8.40 -14.20
N ASN A 193 -4.53 -8.95 -12.97
CA ASN A 193 -4.41 -8.23 -11.70
C ASN A 193 -5.49 -7.15 -11.48
N LEU A 194 -6.75 -7.50 -11.75
CA LEU A 194 -7.89 -6.59 -11.73
C LEU A 194 -8.52 -6.37 -10.34
N GLU A 195 -8.07 -7.10 -9.32
CA GLU A 195 -8.68 -7.13 -7.98
C GLU A 195 -8.69 -5.75 -7.34
N GLY A 196 -7.58 -5.01 -7.49
CA GLY A 196 -7.45 -3.64 -7.01
C GLY A 196 -8.47 -2.70 -7.64
N LEU A 197 -8.52 -2.67 -8.98
CA LEU A 197 -9.47 -1.84 -9.73
C LEU A 197 -10.93 -2.22 -9.45
N ALA A 198 -11.23 -3.51 -9.32
CA ALA A 198 -12.56 -4.02 -9.02
C ALA A 198 -13.01 -3.64 -7.61
N SER A 199 -12.07 -3.59 -6.66
CA SER A 199 -12.37 -3.24 -5.27
C SER A 199 -12.86 -1.78 -5.09
N PHE A 200 -12.47 -0.87 -5.98
CA PHE A 200 -13.02 0.49 -6.08
C PHE A 200 -14.32 0.58 -6.89
N ARG A 201 -14.81 -0.55 -7.40
CA ARG A 201 -16.03 -0.66 -8.23
C ARG A 201 -16.03 0.31 -9.42
N VAL A 202 -14.87 0.51 -10.06
CA VAL A 202 -14.72 1.41 -11.22
C VAL A 202 -15.56 0.90 -12.40
N PRO A 203 -16.58 1.63 -12.87
CA PRO A 203 -17.40 1.20 -14.01
C PRO A 203 -16.62 1.16 -15.31
N VAL A 204 -16.78 0.06 -16.04
CA VAL A 204 -16.17 -0.17 -17.35
C VAL A 204 -17.26 -0.31 -18.42
N LEU A 205 -17.12 0.42 -19.53
CA LEU A 205 -17.95 0.26 -20.73
C LEU A 205 -17.06 0.08 -21.95
N HIS A 206 -17.13 -1.09 -22.59
CA HIS A 206 -16.44 -1.33 -23.86
C HIS A 206 -17.39 -1.24 -25.05
N THR A 207 -16.98 -0.57 -26.13
CA THR A 207 -17.58 -0.74 -27.46
C THR A 207 -16.70 -1.65 -28.31
N ILE A 208 -17.30 -2.58 -29.04
CA ILE A 208 -16.55 -3.57 -29.83
C ILE A 208 -17.17 -3.77 -31.21
N GLY A 209 -16.33 -4.04 -32.20
CA GLY A 209 -16.73 -4.75 -33.41
C GLY A 209 -16.77 -6.25 -33.13
N LEU A 210 -17.86 -6.93 -33.48
CA LEU A 210 -18.00 -8.37 -33.21
C LEU A 210 -16.96 -9.23 -33.94
N ASP A 211 -16.55 -8.79 -35.13
CA ASP A 211 -15.62 -9.49 -36.01
C ASP A 211 -14.22 -8.87 -36.06
N ASP A 212 -13.91 -7.94 -35.16
CA ASP A 212 -12.60 -7.29 -35.06
C ASP A 212 -11.47 -8.35 -35.08
N LYS A 213 -10.64 -8.31 -36.13
CA LYS A 213 -9.52 -9.23 -36.28
C LYS A 213 -8.24 -8.71 -35.65
N LEU A 214 -8.11 -7.41 -35.39
CA LEU A 214 -6.89 -6.80 -34.86
C LEU A 214 -6.85 -6.88 -33.34
N ALA A 215 -7.97 -6.60 -32.67
CA ALA A 215 -8.17 -6.80 -31.24
C ALA A 215 -9.39 -7.71 -30.98
N PRO A 216 -9.31 -9.02 -31.31
CA PRO A 216 -10.44 -9.93 -31.19
C PRO A 216 -11.08 -9.88 -29.80
N PRO A 217 -12.42 -9.71 -29.68
CA PRO A 217 -13.09 -9.63 -28.39
C PRO A 217 -12.84 -10.87 -27.51
N GLN A 218 -12.70 -12.05 -28.10
CA GLN A 218 -12.40 -13.31 -27.41
C GLN A 218 -11.01 -13.32 -26.75
N GLU A 219 -10.09 -12.45 -27.16
CA GLU A 219 -8.74 -12.34 -26.61
C GLU A 219 -8.59 -11.13 -25.69
N ASN A 220 -9.51 -10.17 -25.78
CA ASN A 220 -9.43 -8.87 -25.12
C ASN A 220 -10.67 -8.64 -24.24
N THR A 221 -11.68 -7.94 -24.76
CA THR A 221 -12.87 -7.49 -24.02
C THR A 221 -13.60 -8.58 -23.25
N TYR A 222 -13.85 -9.76 -23.84
CA TYR A 222 -14.62 -10.81 -23.18
C TYR A 222 -13.87 -11.42 -22.00
N ILE A 223 -12.55 -11.62 -22.12
CA ILE A 223 -11.72 -12.11 -21.02
C ILE A 223 -11.67 -11.07 -19.90
N LEU A 224 -11.45 -9.80 -20.23
CA LEU A 224 -11.46 -8.71 -19.26
C LEU A 224 -12.79 -8.66 -18.51
N ALA A 225 -13.90 -8.63 -19.24
CA ALA A 225 -15.23 -8.51 -18.64
C ALA A 225 -15.56 -9.70 -17.74
N GLN A 226 -15.24 -10.92 -18.18
CA GLN A 226 -15.43 -12.13 -17.37
C GLN A 226 -14.66 -12.06 -16.05
N ARG A 227 -13.38 -11.70 -16.10
CA ARG A 227 -12.52 -11.61 -14.91
C ARG A 227 -12.93 -10.46 -14.00
N TYR A 228 -13.24 -9.30 -14.56
CA TYR A 228 -13.66 -8.12 -13.80
C TYR A 228 -14.99 -8.37 -13.08
N LEU A 229 -15.97 -8.97 -13.77
CA LEU A 229 -17.25 -9.34 -13.18
C LEU A 229 -17.09 -10.37 -12.04
N ALA A 230 -16.21 -11.36 -12.20
CA ALA A 230 -15.94 -12.36 -11.16
C ALA A 230 -15.34 -11.75 -9.87
N LEU A 231 -14.72 -10.57 -9.98
CA LEU A 231 -14.18 -9.79 -8.88
C LEU A 231 -15.18 -8.77 -8.31
N GLY A 232 -16.40 -8.73 -8.83
CA GLY A 232 -17.44 -7.77 -8.44
C GLY A 232 -17.35 -6.41 -9.12
N GLY A 233 -16.47 -6.27 -10.12
CA GLY A 233 -16.30 -5.05 -10.91
C GLY A 233 -17.45 -4.82 -11.91
N PRO A 234 -18.05 -3.62 -11.97
CA PRO A 234 -19.12 -3.32 -12.92
C PRO A 234 -18.57 -3.15 -14.34
N VAL A 235 -19.01 -4.01 -15.26
CA VAL A 235 -18.61 -3.96 -16.68
C VAL A 235 -19.80 -4.13 -17.62
N SER A 236 -19.80 -3.38 -18.71
CA SER A 236 -20.77 -3.47 -19.80
C SER A 236 -20.06 -3.53 -21.16
N ILE A 237 -20.67 -4.22 -22.11
CA ILE A 237 -20.16 -4.35 -23.49
C ILE A 237 -21.28 -3.93 -24.44
N HIS A 238 -20.96 -2.99 -25.33
CA HIS A 238 -21.84 -2.54 -26.40
C HIS A 238 -21.27 -2.97 -27.76
N PRO A 239 -21.83 -4.00 -28.41
CA PRO A 239 -21.40 -4.41 -29.74
C PRO A 239 -21.97 -3.48 -30.82
N ILE A 240 -21.09 -2.90 -31.64
CA ILE A 240 -21.48 -2.10 -32.81
C ILE A 240 -21.79 -3.06 -33.96
N THR A 241 -23.03 -2.98 -34.44
CA THR A 241 -23.58 -3.88 -35.47
C THR A 241 -24.19 -3.12 -36.65
N GLN A 242 -24.12 -1.79 -36.62
CA GLN A 242 -24.67 -0.91 -37.64
C GLN A 242 -23.55 -0.02 -38.20
N GLY A 243 -23.72 0.40 -39.46
CA GLY A 243 -22.72 1.19 -40.17
C GLY A 243 -21.62 0.34 -40.83
N PRO A 244 -20.73 0.98 -41.61
CA PRO A 244 -19.61 0.31 -42.24
C PRO A 244 -18.61 -0.19 -41.19
N MET A 245 -18.20 -1.45 -41.34
CA MET A 245 -17.13 -2.06 -40.55
C MET A 245 -15.86 -2.09 -41.41
N GLU A 246 -14.90 -1.26 -41.06
CA GLU A 246 -13.64 -1.11 -41.78
C GLU A 246 -12.47 -1.71 -40.98
N LEU A 247 -11.29 -1.76 -41.60
CA LEU A 247 -10.06 -2.29 -41.01
C LEU A 247 -10.28 -3.65 -40.32
N GLN A 248 -10.87 -4.60 -41.05
CA GLN A 248 -11.17 -5.95 -40.55
C GLN A 248 -12.07 -5.96 -39.30
N GLY A 249 -13.02 -5.02 -39.23
CA GLY A 249 -13.97 -4.90 -38.13
C GLY A 249 -13.46 -4.09 -36.93
N HIS A 250 -12.24 -3.57 -36.98
CA HIS A 250 -11.64 -2.75 -35.91
C HIS A 250 -12.16 -1.31 -35.92
N HIS A 251 -12.52 -0.79 -37.10
CA HIS A 251 -13.07 0.56 -37.25
C HIS A 251 -14.56 0.49 -37.54
N PHE A 252 -15.33 1.33 -36.87
CA PHE A 252 -16.77 1.50 -37.03
C PHE A 252 -17.13 2.96 -36.79
N THR A 253 -18.38 3.35 -37.07
CA THR A 253 -18.92 4.66 -36.69
C THR A 253 -19.51 4.60 -35.28
N VAL A 254 -19.23 5.61 -34.44
CA VAL A 254 -19.98 5.80 -33.18
C VAL A 254 -21.42 6.16 -33.50
N ASP A 255 -22.34 5.25 -33.20
CA ASP A 255 -23.76 5.42 -33.52
C ASP A 255 -24.52 6.25 -32.46
N ARG A 256 -23.98 6.37 -31.24
CA ARG A 256 -24.62 7.02 -30.08
C ARG A 256 -23.64 7.80 -29.19
N PRO A 257 -23.01 8.88 -29.68
CA PRO A 257 -22.02 9.61 -28.90
C PRO A 257 -22.56 10.15 -27.56
N GLU A 258 -23.83 10.55 -27.50
CA GLU A 258 -24.47 11.01 -26.26
C GLU A 258 -24.55 9.93 -25.18
N TYR A 259 -24.80 8.67 -25.57
CA TYR A 259 -24.90 7.54 -24.63
C TYR A 259 -23.55 7.28 -23.93
N TYR A 260 -22.45 7.32 -24.67
CA TYR A 260 -21.11 7.13 -24.11
C TYR A 260 -20.66 8.34 -23.27
N ALA A 261 -20.98 9.56 -23.73
CA ALA A 261 -20.76 10.77 -22.94
C ALA A 261 -21.59 10.77 -21.64
N ASP A 262 -22.83 10.27 -21.66
CA ASP A 262 -23.66 10.12 -20.45
C ASP A 262 -23.10 9.09 -19.48
N PHE A 263 -22.54 7.99 -19.97
CA PHE A 263 -21.82 7.03 -19.12
C PHE A 263 -20.67 7.72 -18.38
N ILE A 264 -19.84 8.50 -19.07
CA ILE A 264 -18.72 9.24 -18.46
C ILE A 264 -19.24 10.29 -17.47
N TYR A 265 -20.23 11.08 -17.89
CA TYR A 265 -20.82 12.15 -17.10
C TYR A 265 -21.38 11.62 -15.78
N ASN A 266 -22.26 10.61 -15.85
CA ASN A 266 -22.99 10.10 -14.69
C ASN A 266 -22.11 9.38 -13.67
N ASN A 267 -20.95 8.87 -14.08
CA ASN A 267 -19.98 8.26 -13.17
C ASN A 267 -18.96 9.25 -12.61
N SER A 268 -18.87 10.46 -13.18
CA SER A 268 -17.85 11.45 -12.81
C SER A 268 -18.40 12.72 -12.16
N TYR A 269 -19.71 12.95 -12.24
CA TYR A 269 -20.37 14.13 -11.69
C TYR A 269 -21.74 13.78 -11.06
N PRO A 270 -22.12 14.37 -9.90
CA PRO A 270 -21.37 15.37 -9.11
C PRO A 270 -20.11 14.78 -8.46
N ILE A 271 -19.08 15.60 -8.32
CA ILE A 271 -17.78 15.16 -7.76
C ILE A 271 -17.96 14.77 -6.30
N GLN A 272 -17.55 13.55 -5.96
CA GLN A 272 -17.50 13.07 -4.59
C GLN A 272 -16.29 13.64 -3.86
N LYS A 273 -16.51 14.21 -2.67
CA LYS A 273 -15.44 14.70 -1.80
C LYS A 273 -14.77 13.52 -1.09
N ILE A 274 -13.54 13.21 -1.46
CA ILE A 274 -12.70 12.21 -0.80
C ILE A 274 -11.78 12.85 0.25
N LEU A 275 -11.50 12.13 1.33
CA LEU A 275 -10.54 12.54 2.34
C LEU A 275 -9.10 12.29 1.84
N PRO A 276 -8.25 13.32 1.80
CA PRO A 276 -6.86 13.18 1.37
C PRO A 276 -6.08 12.19 2.24
N TYR A 277 -5.34 11.28 1.59
CA TYR A 277 -4.45 10.32 2.26
C TYR A 277 -3.39 10.99 3.15
N THR A 278 -2.94 12.18 2.75
CA THR A 278 -1.93 12.95 3.49
C THR A 278 -2.38 13.42 4.88
N ASN A 279 -3.69 13.44 5.16
CA ASN A 279 -4.22 13.81 6.47
C ASN A 279 -3.80 12.84 7.59
N TYR A 280 -3.43 11.62 7.24
CA TYR A 280 -3.11 10.55 8.20
C TYR A 280 -1.61 10.33 8.38
N ILE A 281 -0.81 11.19 7.75
CA ILE A 281 0.64 11.14 7.78
C ILE A 281 1.13 12.26 8.70
N LYS A 282 1.87 11.90 9.75
CA LYS A 282 2.66 12.84 10.54
C LYS A 282 4.11 12.70 10.12
N THR A 283 4.58 13.64 9.31
CA THR A 283 5.99 13.71 8.92
C THR A 283 6.80 14.34 10.04
N ALA A 284 7.52 13.52 10.78
CA ALA A 284 8.67 13.95 11.58
C ALA A 284 9.91 13.32 10.90
N GLY A 285 10.85 14.13 10.42
CA GLY A 285 12.00 13.66 9.63
C GLY A 285 11.65 13.26 8.17
N GLY A 286 12.67 13.25 7.30
CA GLY A 286 12.56 12.82 5.90
C GLY A 286 13.12 11.41 5.67
N LEU A 287 12.89 10.84 4.48
CA LEU A 287 13.40 9.53 4.05
C LEU A 287 14.67 9.66 3.17
N ASN A 288 15.52 10.64 3.50
CA ASN A 288 16.62 11.06 2.65
C ASN A 288 17.63 9.93 2.39
N ASN A 289 17.89 9.06 3.37
CA ASN A 289 18.87 8.00 3.22
C ASN A 289 18.33 6.87 2.33
N PHE A 290 17.04 6.54 2.47
CA PHE A 290 16.36 5.63 1.56
C PHE A 290 16.41 6.17 0.12
N TYR A 291 16.09 7.46 -0.10
CA TYR A 291 16.19 8.04 -1.44
C TYR A 291 17.60 8.06 -1.98
N TYR A 292 18.62 8.29 -1.15
CA TYR A 292 20.01 8.12 -1.57
C TYR A 292 20.31 6.68 -2.00
N ALA A 293 19.76 5.68 -1.30
CA ALA A 293 19.92 4.27 -1.66
C ALA A 293 19.31 3.93 -3.03
N VAL A 294 18.09 4.40 -3.31
CA VAL A 294 17.40 4.09 -4.58
C VAL A 294 17.83 5.00 -5.75
N THR A 295 18.22 6.26 -5.51
CA THR A 295 18.58 7.17 -6.61
C THR A 295 20.07 7.24 -6.92
N VAL A 296 20.94 7.11 -5.91
CA VAL A 296 22.40 7.24 -6.09
C VAL A 296 23.08 5.89 -6.05
N LYS A 297 22.85 5.07 -5.01
CA LYS A 297 23.48 3.74 -4.91
C LYS A 297 22.87 2.74 -5.90
N LYS A 298 21.62 2.94 -6.31
CA LYS A 298 20.84 1.98 -7.13
C LYS A 298 20.84 0.57 -6.53
N LYS A 299 20.89 0.49 -5.20
CA LYS A 299 20.79 -0.74 -4.42
C LYS A 299 20.15 -0.41 -3.08
N ALA A 300 19.06 -1.08 -2.76
CA ALA A 300 18.29 -0.80 -1.55
C ALA A 300 17.72 -2.07 -0.93
N THR A 301 17.85 -2.19 0.40
CA THR A 301 17.16 -3.21 1.18
C THR A 301 15.97 -2.60 1.91
N VAL A 302 14.77 -3.16 1.70
CA VAL A 302 13.54 -2.69 2.34
C VAL A 302 12.94 -3.83 3.17
N SER A 303 12.68 -3.58 4.44
CA SER A 303 12.21 -4.59 5.40
C SER A 303 10.84 -4.23 5.96
N PHE A 304 10.01 -5.25 6.17
CA PHE A 304 8.65 -5.10 6.68
C PHE A 304 8.48 -5.93 7.95
N LEU A 305 8.60 -5.29 9.12
CA LEU A 305 8.46 -5.91 10.42
C LEU A 305 7.02 -5.72 10.92
N GLY A 306 6.27 -6.81 11.03
CA GLY A 306 4.89 -6.72 11.52
C GLY A 306 4.22 -8.04 11.85
N GLY A 307 2.90 -7.96 12.06
CA GLY A 307 2.03 -9.09 12.36
C GLY A 307 1.46 -9.79 11.13
N SER A 308 0.24 -10.35 11.29
CA SER A 308 -0.44 -11.10 10.22
C SER A 308 -0.87 -10.23 9.03
N ILE A 309 -1.23 -8.96 9.27
CA ILE A 309 -1.58 -8.02 8.20
C ILE A 309 -0.35 -7.71 7.32
N THR A 310 0.84 -7.66 7.91
CA THR A 310 2.12 -7.50 7.18
C THR A 310 2.58 -8.80 6.52
N PHE A 311 2.23 -9.96 7.08
CA PHE A 311 2.54 -11.28 6.52
C PHE A 311 1.71 -11.57 5.25
N ASN A 312 0.41 -11.31 5.31
CA ASN A 312 -0.53 -11.60 4.23
C ASN A 312 -0.22 -10.81 2.94
N PRO A 313 -0.59 -11.34 1.77
CA PRO A 313 -0.50 -10.58 0.53
C PRO A 313 -1.35 -9.30 0.56
N GLY A 314 -0.90 -8.24 -0.10
CA GLY A 314 -1.63 -6.97 -0.20
C GLY A 314 -0.75 -5.73 -0.24
N TRP A 315 -0.94 -4.80 0.71
CA TRP A 315 -0.28 -3.50 0.74
C TRP A 315 1.25 -3.60 0.61
N ARG A 316 1.87 -4.60 1.27
CA ARG A 316 3.33 -4.81 1.25
C ARG A 316 3.80 -5.10 -0.17
N ASP A 317 3.13 -6.02 -0.85
CA ASP A 317 3.51 -6.43 -2.21
C ASP A 317 3.30 -5.27 -3.19
N LYS A 318 2.28 -4.44 -2.95
CA LYS A 318 2.03 -3.20 -3.71
C LYS A 318 3.13 -2.16 -3.49
N VAL A 319 3.62 -1.97 -2.26
CA VAL A 319 4.79 -1.13 -1.98
C VAL A 319 6.03 -1.68 -2.72
N CYS A 320 6.28 -2.98 -2.67
CA CYS A 320 7.40 -3.60 -3.40
C CYS A 320 7.28 -3.36 -4.92
N LYS A 321 6.10 -3.56 -5.50
CA LYS A 321 5.83 -3.31 -6.92
C LYS A 321 6.05 -1.83 -7.26
N TYR A 322 5.45 -0.93 -6.49
CA TYR A 322 5.59 0.51 -6.67
C TYR A 322 7.05 0.96 -6.66
N LEU A 323 7.86 0.47 -5.71
CA LEU A 323 9.27 0.83 -5.63
C LEU A 323 10.07 0.32 -6.83
N LYS A 324 9.82 -0.92 -7.29
CA LYS A 324 10.47 -1.46 -8.51
C LYS A 324 10.08 -0.67 -9.76
N GLU A 325 8.82 -0.28 -9.89
CA GLU A 325 8.33 0.50 -11.04
C GLU A 325 8.83 1.95 -11.01
N THR A 326 8.96 2.54 -9.83
CA THR A 326 9.43 3.93 -9.65
C THR A 326 10.95 4.04 -9.82
N TYR A 327 11.70 3.02 -9.38
CA TYR A 327 13.16 2.99 -9.45
C TYR A 327 13.66 1.74 -10.18
N PRO A 328 13.39 1.60 -11.49
CA PRO A 328 13.69 0.38 -12.25
C PRO A 328 15.19 0.09 -12.38
N GLU A 329 16.05 1.07 -12.14
CA GLU A 329 17.50 0.90 -12.14
C GLU A 329 18.05 0.42 -10.78
N THR A 330 17.21 0.29 -9.74
CA THR A 330 17.64 -0.14 -8.41
C THR A 330 17.54 -1.65 -8.24
N ASP A 331 18.62 -2.27 -7.78
CA ASP A 331 18.59 -3.64 -7.26
C ASP A 331 17.97 -3.67 -5.85
N PHE A 332 16.76 -4.21 -5.75
CA PHE A 332 16.01 -4.28 -4.50
C PHE A 332 16.12 -5.64 -3.83
N HIS A 333 16.46 -5.63 -2.54
CA HIS A 333 16.27 -6.78 -1.65
C HIS A 333 15.10 -6.50 -0.69
N PHE A 334 14.02 -7.27 -0.79
CA PHE A 334 12.86 -7.13 0.08
C PHE A 334 12.86 -8.20 1.16
N ILE A 335 12.75 -7.80 2.43
CA ILE A 335 12.68 -8.70 3.58
C ILE A 335 11.26 -8.67 4.14
N ALA A 336 10.52 -9.76 3.92
CA ALA A 336 9.18 -9.96 4.45
C ALA A 336 9.23 -10.54 5.88
N ALA A 337 9.45 -9.69 6.87
CA ALA A 337 9.56 -10.07 8.28
C ALA A 337 8.20 -9.99 9.03
N GLY A 338 7.09 -10.27 8.35
CA GLY A 338 5.78 -10.41 8.98
C GLY A 338 5.61 -11.79 9.61
N ILE A 339 5.21 -11.86 10.88
CA ILE A 339 4.87 -13.15 11.53
C ILE A 339 3.49 -13.00 12.18
N PRO A 340 2.51 -13.86 11.83
CA PRO A 340 1.17 -13.78 12.41
C PRO A 340 1.17 -13.76 13.94
N SER A 341 0.30 -12.92 14.50
CA SER A 341 0.07 -12.76 15.95
C SER A 341 1.17 -12.06 16.75
N LEU A 342 2.29 -11.65 16.14
CA LEU A 342 3.39 -11.00 16.86
C LEU A 342 3.28 -9.47 16.85
N GLY A 343 3.34 -8.84 18.04
CA GLY A 343 3.46 -7.39 18.25
C GLY A 343 4.88 -6.90 18.56
N SER A 344 4.99 -5.71 19.13
CA SER A 344 6.26 -4.99 19.34
C SER A 344 7.22 -5.73 20.27
N LEU A 345 6.72 -6.37 21.33
CA LEU A 345 7.54 -7.17 22.25
C LEU A 345 8.30 -8.29 21.52
N PRO A 346 7.64 -9.23 20.80
CA PRO A 346 8.37 -10.20 19.98
C PRO A 346 9.25 -9.55 18.91
N HIS A 347 8.79 -8.46 18.28
CA HIS A 347 9.57 -7.75 17.27
C HIS A 347 10.92 -7.27 17.80
N ALA A 348 10.95 -6.73 19.03
CA ALA A 348 12.19 -6.26 19.66
C ALA A 348 13.24 -7.36 19.87
N PHE A 349 12.83 -8.61 20.10
CA PHE A 349 13.76 -9.73 20.28
C PHE A 349 14.11 -10.50 19.00
N ARG A 350 13.27 -10.40 17.96
CA ARG A 350 13.49 -11.10 16.69
C ARG A 350 14.13 -10.23 15.61
N LEU A 351 14.18 -8.91 15.81
CA LEU A 351 14.70 -7.96 14.83
C LEU A 351 16.09 -8.36 14.31
N GLN A 352 16.98 -8.82 15.19
CA GLN A 352 18.31 -9.29 14.79
C GLN A 352 18.21 -10.41 13.75
N ARG A 353 17.54 -11.51 14.09
CA ARG A 353 17.40 -12.71 13.25
C ARG A 353 16.64 -12.43 11.95
N ASP A 354 15.50 -11.75 12.07
CA ASP A 354 14.52 -11.66 10.98
C ASP A 354 14.76 -10.48 10.03
N VAL A 355 15.62 -9.52 10.41
CA VAL A 355 15.92 -8.33 9.61
C VAL A 355 17.42 -8.09 9.51
N LEU A 356 18.10 -7.88 10.64
CA LEU A 356 19.47 -7.35 10.64
C LEU A 356 20.54 -8.37 10.21
N ASP A 357 20.30 -9.67 10.41
CA ASP A 357 21.20 -10.75 9.98
C ASP A 357 21.15 -10.98 8.47
N SER A 358 20.07 -10.56 7.79
CA SER A 358 19.91 -10.68 6.34
C SER A 358 20.66 -9.58 5.57
N GLY A 359 21.17 -8.56 6.27
CA GLY A 359 22.01 -7.50 5.69
C GLY A 359 21.65 -6.10 6.20
N LYS A 360 22.22 -5.08 5.56
CA LYS A 360 21.94 -3.68 5.90
C LYS A 360 20.62 -3.24 5.29
N THR A 361 19.59 -3.12 6.10
CA THR A 361 18.32 -2.47 5.74
C THR A 361 18.50 -0.96 5.56
N ASP A 362 18.01 -0.42 4.45
CA ASP A 362 17.99 1.02 4.16
C ASP A 362 16.65 1.66 4.59
N LEU A 363 15.54 0.92 4.46
CA LEU A 363 14.21 1.34 4.90
C LEU A 363 13.49 0.24 5.68
N LEU A 364 13.05 0.54 6.89
CA LEU A 364 12.29 -0.37 7.75
C LEU A 364 10.87 0.15 7.99
N PHE A 365 9.87 -0.65 7.61
CA PHE A 365 8.48 -0.46 8.02
C PHE A 365 8.21 -1.24 9.31
N VAL A 366 7.64 -0.59 10.32
CA VAL A 366 7.26 -1.20 11.60
C VAL A 366 5.76 -1.01 11.84
N GLU A 367 5.06 -2.12 12.07
CA GLU A 367 3.65 -2.12 12.47
C GLU A 367 3.41 -3.17 13.55
N ALA A 368 2.86 -2.76 14.69
CA ALA A 368 2.53 -3.67 15.79
C ALA A 368 1.19 -3.33 16.48
N ALA A 369 0.49 -2.27 16.06
CA ALA A 369 -0.57 -1.66 16.83
C ALA A 369 -1.76 -2.61 17.07
N VAL A 370 -2.10 -3.48 16.10
CA VAL A 370 -3.17 -4.47 16.28
C VAL A 370 -2.74 -5.66 17.13
N ASN A 371 -1.46 -6.00 17.14
CA ASN A 371 -0.91 -7.13 17.88
C ASN A 371 -0.43 -6.77 19.29
N ASP A 372 -0.24 -5.49 19.57
CA ASP A 372 0.12 -4.97 20.90
C ASP A 372 -1.05 -4.96 21.88
N ARG A 373 -2.28 -5.22 21.40
CA ARG A 373 -3.46 -5.34 22.24
C ARG A 373 -3.23 -6.38 23.34
N GLY A 374 -3.40 -5.96 24.59
CA GLY A 374 -3.18 -6.80 25.78
C GLY A 374 -1.76 -6.74 26.35
N THR A 375 -0.81 -6.11 25.64
CA THR A 375 0.50 -5.75 26.20
C THR A 375 0.37 -4.40 26.92
N ASP A 376 0.95 -4.24 28.10
CA ASP A 376 0.88 -2.97 28.82
C ASP A 376 1.66 -1.85 28.08
N SER A 377 1.23 -0.60 28.27
CA SER A 377 1.81 0.54 27.53
C SER A 377 3.30 0.75 27.79
N THR A 378 3.80 0.46 29.00
CA THR A 378 5.23 0.60 29.30
C THR A 378 6.05 -0.42 28.51
N THR A 379 5.61 -1.67 28.46
CA THR A 379 6.26 -2.71 27.65
C THR A 379 6.20 -2.41 26.16
N GLN A 380 5.06 -1.91 25.65
CA GLN A 380 4.95 -1.47 24.25
C GLN A 380 5.98 -0.37 23.94
N VAL A 381 6.06 0.68 24.75
CA VAL A 381 7.01 1.79 24.54
C VAL A 381 8.45 1.29 24.58
N ARG A 382 8.82 0.46 25.57
CA ARG A 382 10.18 -0.13 25.66
C ARG A 382 10.54 -0.98 24.45
N SER A 383 9.57 -1.69 23.90
CA SER A 383 9.75 -2.58 22.75
C SER A 383 9.88 -1.80 21.45
N LEU A 384 8.94 -0.87 21.20
CA LEU A 384 8.97 0.02 20.03
C LEU A 384 10.24 0.89 20.01
N GLU A 385 10.61 1.47 21.15
CA GLU A 385 11.87 2.19 21.30
C GLU A 385 13.09 1.27 21.08
N GLY A 386 13.03 0.05 21.61
CA GLY A 386 14.04 -0.98 21.40
C GLY A 386 14.30 -1.26 19.91
N ILE A 387 13.23 -1.46 19.14
CA ILE A 387 13.29 -1.70 17.69
C ILE A 387 14.00 -0.55 16.98
N VAL A 388 13.58 0.70 17.23
CA VAL A 388 14.16 1.88 16.56
C VAL A 388 15.65 2.02 16.88
N ARG A 389 16.00 1.87 18.16
CA ARG A 389 17.39 2.04 18.60
C ARG A 389 18.28 0.92 18.09
N HIS A 390 17.84 -0.34 18.14
CA HIS A 390 18.59 -1.48 17.60
C HIS A 390 18.82 -1.32 16.10
N ALA A 391 17.78 -0.95 15.35
CA ALA A 391 17.86 -0.64 13.92
C ALA A 391 18.90 0.45 13.62
N LYS A 392 18.83 1.60 14.31
CA LYS A 392 19.74 2.73 14.10
C LYS A 392 21.17 2.49 14.63
N LEU A 393 21.35 1.67 15.66
CA LEU A 393 22.68 1.26 16.13
C LEU A 393 23.37 0.34 15.12
N ASN A 394 22.61 -0.55 14.47
CA ASN A 394 23.12 -1.42 13.41
C ASN A 394 23.43 -0.62 12.12
N ASN A 395 22.50 0.25 11.70
CA ASN A 395 22.68 1.14 10.56
C ASN A 395 22.20 2.57 10.90
N PRO A 396 23.11 3.51 11.23
CA PRO A 396 22.74 4.90 11.55
C PRO A 396 22.08 5.69 10.41
N MET A 397 22.11 5.14 9.18
CA MET A 397 21.47 5.70 7.99
C MET A 397 20.17 4.97 7.63
N MET A 398 19.73 3.97 8.40
CA MET A 398 18.45 3.30 8.12
C MET A 398 17.30 4.27 8.37
N ASP A 399 16.42 4.47 7.41
CA ASP A 399 15.17 5.21 7.62
C ASP A 399 14.10 4.24 8.14
N VAL A 400 13.22 4.73 9.04
CA VAL A 400 12.23 3.91 9.73
C VAL A 400 10.87 4.60 9.63
N ILE A 401 9.85 3.86 9.20
CA ILE A 401 8.46 4.31 9.13
C ILE A 401 7.65 3.53 10.16
N PHE A 402 6.95 4.24 11.04
CA PHE A 402 5.98 3.64 11.95
C PHE A 402 4.58 3.72 11.34
N MET A 403 3.86 2.63 11.41
CA MET A 403 2.47 2.54 10.96
C MET A 403 1.62 1.96 12.08
N ALA A 404 0.33 2.31 12.09
CA ALA A 404 -0.61 1.74 13.04
C ALA A 404 -1.90 1.32 12.35
N PHE A 405 -2.12 0.00 12.25
CA PHE A 405 -3.32 -0.56 11.64
C PHE A 405 -4.54 -0.51 12.57
N VAL A 406 -5.72 -0.69 11.96
CA VAL A 406 -7.02 -0.65 12.62
C VAL A 406 -7.48 -2.04 13.09
N ASP A 407 -8.28 -2.07 14.15
CA ASP A 407 -9.10 -3.22 14.56
C ASP A 407 -10.46 -2.71 15.07
N PRO A 408 -11.48 -3.58 15.30
CA PRO A 408 -12.80 -3.14 15.73
C PRO A 408 -12.80 -2.34 17.04
N GLN A 409 -11.91 -2.65 17.99
CA GLN A 409 -11.82 -1.94 19.26
C GLN A 409 -11.27 -0.53 19.08
N LYS A 410 -10.34 -0.31 18.14
CA LYS A 410 -9.86 1.03 17.78
C LYS A 410 -10.98 1.89 17.18
N ILE A 411 -11.82 1.32 16.32
CA ILE A 411 -13.01 2.00 15.78
C ILE A 411 -13.99 2.34 16.92
N GLU A 412 -14.26 1.39 17.83
CA GLU A 412 -15.14 1.62 18.98
C GLU A 412 -14.61 2.74 19.89
N ASN A 413 -13.30 2.79 20.12
CA ASN A 413 -12.67 3.85 20.89
C ASN A 413 -12.83 5.21 20.21
N TYR A 414 -12.59 5.31 18.90
CA TYR A 414 -12.83 6.56 18.15
C TYR A 414 -14.29 7.00 18.20
N ALA A 415 -15.25 6.07 18.12
CA ALA A 415 -16.68 6.37 18.27
C ALA A 415 -17.02 6.97 19.65
N LYS A 416 -16.23 6.62 20.69
CA LYS A 416 -16.34 7.17 22.05
C LYS A 416 -15.47 8.41 22.27
N GLY A 417 -14.86 8.98 21.22
CA GLY A 417 -13.95 10.12 21.32
C GLY A 417 -12.62 9.81 22.04
N LYS A 418 -12.21 8.54 22.06
CA LYS A 418 -10.97 8.05 22.69
C LYS A 418 -9.98 7.57 21.63
N VAL A 419 -8.69 7.64 21.95
CA VAL A 419 -7.60 7.07 21.14
C VAL A 419 -7.03 5.88 21.89
N SER A 420 -6.89 4.74 21.22
CA SER A 420 -6.34 3.54 21.85
C SER A 420 -4.86 3.73 22.25
N PRO A 421 -4.40 3.18 23.38
CA PRO A 421 -3.03 3.34 23.85
C PRO A 421 -1.97 2.93 22.83
N GLU A 422 -2.22 1.88 22.03
CA GLU A 422 -1.28 1.39 21.02
C GLU A 422 -0.97 2.47 19.98
N LEU A 423 -1.98 3.25 19.58
CA LEU A 423 -1.81 4.36 18.62
C LEU A 423 -1.00 5.50 19.24
N LEU A 424 -1.27 5.83 20.51
CA LEU A 424 -0.53 6.85 21.25
C LEU A 424 0.93 6.46 21.45
N ASN A 425 1.21 5.18 21.77
CA ASN A 425 2.57 4.68 21.98
C ASN A 425 3.39 4.66 20.69
N HIS A 426 2.80 4.23 19.57
CA HIS A 426 3.46 4.31 18.25
C HIS A 426 3.79 5.76 17.90
N GLN A 427 2.82 6.68 18.05
CA GLN A 427 3.06 8.09 17.75
C GLN A 427 4.10 8.72 18.69
N LEU A 428 4.09 8.38 19.99
CA LEU A 428 5.06 8.86 20.98
C LEU A 428 6.49 8.51 20.57
N VAL A 429 6.75 7.24 20.26
CA VAL A 429 8.08 6.77 19.87
C VAL A 429 8.49 7.39 18.53
N ALA A 430 7.61 7.39 17.53
CA ALA A 430 7.90 7.98 16.23
C ALA A 430 8.25 9.49 16.35
N THR A 431 7.49 10.24 17.16
CA THR A 431 7.76 11.67 17.40
C THR A 431 9.10 11.88 18.09
N HIS A 432 9.40 11.10 19.13
CA HIS A 432 10.66 11.23 19.89
C HIS A 432 11.90 10.97 19.04
N TYR A 433 11.82 10.01 18.12
CA TYR A 433 12.91 9.65 17.22
C TYR A 433 12.88 10.39 15.87
N ASN A 434 11.96 11.35 15.71
CA ASN A 434 11.77 12.11 14.48
C ASN A 434 11.60 11.20 13.25
N LEU A 435 10.65 10.27 13.35
CA LEU A 435 10.31 9.28 12.32
C LEU A 435 8.94 9.57 11.70
N PRO A 436 8.73 9.30 10.40
CA PRO A 436 7.41 9.30 9.80
C PRO A 436 6.46 8.34 10.53
N TYR A 437 5.25 8.82 10.80
CA TYR A 437 4.18 8.05 11.41
C TYR A 437 2.92 8.08 10.55
N VAL A 438 2.37 6.90 10.24
CA VAL A 438 1.15 6.74 9.45
C VAL A 438 0.04 6.13 10.32
N ASN A 439 -1.03 6.91 10.54
CA ASN A 439 -2.17 6.50 11.36
C ASN A 439 -3.30 5.92 10.50
N LEU A 440 -3.11 4.69 10.03
CA LEU A 440 -4.09 3.98 9.20
C LEU A 440 -5.38 3.63 9.98
N ALA A 441 -5.31 3.54 11.31
CA ALA A 441 -6.50 3.42 12.14
C ALA A 441 -7.41 4.65 12.08
N LEU A 442 -6.84 5.86 12.13
CA LEU A 442 -7.60 7.09 11.96
C LEU A 442 -8.16 7.22 10.54
N GLU A 443 -7.37 6.83 9.54
CA GLU A 443 -7.80 6.83 8.15
C GLU A 443 -9.07 6.03 7.94
N VAL A 444 -9.05 4.76 8.36
CA VAL A 444 -10.21 3.86 8.18
C VAL A 444 -11.43 4.42 8.91
N ASN A 445 -11.27 4.91 10.13
CA ASN A 445 -12.34 5.53 10.90
C ASN A 445 -12.97 6.73 10.15
N ASP A 446 -12.14 7.65 9.66
CA ASP A 446 -12.63 8.87 9.04
C ASP A 446 -13.21 8.61 7.65
N LYS A 447 -12.64 7.68 6.88
CA LYS A 447 -13.18 7.25 5.58
C LYS A 447 -14.50 6.49 5.71
N ILE A 448 -14.68 5.68 6.77
CA ILE A 448 -16.01 5.09 7.09
C ILE A 448 -17.03 6.18 7.38
N LYS A 449 -16.67 7.19 8.21
CA LYS A 449 -17.56 8.33 8.50
C LYS A 449 -17.89 9.15 7.26
N ASN A 450 -16.96 9.26 6.32
CA ASN A 450 -17.16 9.94 5.04
C ASN A 450 -17.82 9.05 3.97
N LYS A 451 -18.19 7.80 4.31
CA LYS A 451 -18.82 6.82 3.41
C LYS A 451 -17.98 6.48 2.18
N GLU A 452 -16.65 6.56 2.31
CA GLU A 452 -15.71 6.11 1.27
C GLU A 452 -15.50 4.59 1.29
N LEU A 453 -15.74 3.95 2.44
CA LEU A 453 -15.59 2.51 2.66
C LEU A 453 -16.47 2.06 3.82
N THR A 454 -16.66 0.75 4.01
CA THR A 454 -17.36 0.15 5.16
C THR A 454 -16.50 -0.93 5.81
N TRP A 455 -16.75 -1.22 7.09
CA TRP A 455 -16.01 -2.29 7.76
C TRP A 455 -16.28 -3.66 7.11
N ASP A 456 -17.56 -3.99 6.91
CA ASP A 456 -17.99 -5.33 6.51
C ASP A 456 -17.59 -5.69 5.06
N ASP A 457 -17.59 -4.71 4.14
CA ASP A 457 -17.20 -4.95 2.74
C ASP A 457 -15.67 -4.95 2.57
N ASP A 458 -14.94 -4.18 3.38
CA ASP A 458 -13.53 -3.86 3.11
C ASP A 458 -12.54 -4.52 4.10
N PHE A 459 -13.05 -5.08 5.20
CA PHE A 459 -12.27 -5.80 6.22
C PHE A 459 -12.96 -7.10 6.62
N LYS A 460 -12.16 -8.16 6.77
CA LYS A 460 -12.61 -9.44 7.33
C LYS A 460 -11.98 -9.66 8.69
N ASP A 461 -12.79 -9.60 9.74
CA ASP A 461 -12.37 -9.63 11.15
C ASP A 461 -11.44 -8.46 11.50
N ILE A 462 -10.13 -8.61 11.27
CA ILE A 462 -9.12 -7.55 11.41
C ILE A 462 -8.25 -7.40 10.15
N HIS A 463 -8.41 -8.30 9.17
CA HIS A 463 -7.57 -8.34 7.98
C HIS A 463 -8.23 -7.52 6.85
N PRO A 464 -7.53 -6.53 6.28
CA PRO A 464 -8.06 -5.79 5.14
C PRO A 464 -8.23 -6.73 3.94
N TRP A 465 -9.41 -6.62 3.29
CA TRP A 465 -9.67 -7.23 1.99
C TRP A 465 -9.11 -6.34 0.86
N TYR A 466 -9.43 -6.59 -0.40
CA TYR A 466 -8.81 -5.88 -1.53
C TYR A 466 -8.85 -4.35 -1.41
N HIS A 467 -10.01 -3.76 -1.14
CA HIS A 467 -10.12 -2.30 -1.03
C HIS A 467 -9.39 -1.75 0.22
N GLY A 468 -9.53 -2.40 1.38
CA GLY A 468 -8.78 -2.01 2.59
C GLY A 468 -7.26 -2.06 2.39
N GLN A 469 -6.75 -3.02 1.63
CA GLN A 469 -5.33 -3.12 1.26
C GLN A 469 -4.87 -1.96 0.38
N GLU A 470 -5.73 -1.52 -0.54
CA GLU A 470 -5.45 -0.36 -1.40
C GLU A 470 -5.44 0.94 -0.62
N ILE A 471 -6.38 1.13 0.32
CA ILE A 471 -6.40 2.29 1.21
C ILE A 471 -5.09 2.40 2.00
N TYR A 472 -4.62 1.29 2.58
CA TYR A 472 -3.32 1.26 3.26
C TYR A 472 -2.16 1.60 2.32
N PHE A 473 -2.16 1.00 1.13
CA PHE A 473 -1.11 1.24 0.14
C PHE A 473 -1.07 2.70 -0.33
N GLU A 474 -2.20 3.33 -0.66
CA GLU A 474 -2.24 4.70 -1.17
C GLU A 474 -1.76 5.72 -0.12
N THR A 475 -2.02 5.53 1.17
CA THR A 475 -1.44 6.39 2.21
C THR A 475 0.08 6.20 2.34
N ILE A 476 0.57 4.97 2.26
CA ILE A 476 2.01 4.70 2.27
C ILE A 476 2.69 5.31 1.03
N LYS A 477 2.08 5.16 -0.14
CA LYS A 477 2.53 5.76 -1.39
C LYS A 477 2.52 7.28 -1.31
N ALA A 478 1.50 7.90 -0.72
CA ALA A 478 1.45 9.33 -0.48
C ALA A 478 2.61 9.81 0.42
N LEU A 479 2.99 9.05 1.46
CA LEU A 479 4.19 9.35 2.27
C LEU A 479 5.47 9.28 1.41
N LEU A 480 5.61 8.20 0.63
CA LEU A 480 6.75 7.99 -0.27
C LEU A 480 6.80 8.98 -1.44
N GLN A 481 5.71 9.69 -1.74
CA GLN A 481 5.70 10.75 -2.76
C GLN A 481 5.99 12.11 -2.12
N ALA A 482 5.35 12.43 -0.99
CA ALA A 482 5.52 13.70 -0.27
C ALA A 482 6.96 13.93 0.20
N THR A 483 7.71 12.85 0.40
CA THR A 483 9.12 12.91 0.80
C THR A 483 10.09 12.82 -0.37
N THR A 484 9.65 12.86 -1.64
CA THR A 484 10.56 13.00 -2.79
C THR A 484 10.90 14.47 -3.05
N ALA A 485 12.18 14.84 -2.99
CA ALA A 485 12.72 16.15 -3.35
C ALA A 485 14.11 15.96 -3.98
N ASP A 486 14.48 16.83 -4.92
CA ASP A 486 15.69 16.74 -5.74
C ASP A 486 17.03 16.82 -4.96
N SER A 487 16.98 16.98 -3.63
CA SER A 487 18.12 17.30 -2.77
C SER A 487 18.77 16.12 -2.03
N TYR A 488 18.36 14.87 -2.24
CA TYR A 488 18.85 13.71 -1.44
C TYR A 488 20.21 13.13 -1.86
N LYS A 489 21.11 13.99 -2.34
CA LYS A 489 22.43 13.56 -2.82
C LYS A 489 23.41 13.20 -1.71
N THR A 490 23.09 13.50 -0.44
CA THR A 490 24.01 13.25 0.67
C THR A 490 23.29 12.52 1.81
N PRO A 491 23.68 11.26 2.11
CA PRO A 491 23.14 10.54 3.26
C PRO A 491 23.68 11.16 4.54
N PHE A 492 22.94 11.06 5.63
CA PHE A 492 23.38 11.55 6.92
C PHE A 492 23.04 10.57 8.04
N LYS A 493 23.90 10.55 9.05
CA LYS A 493 23.67 9.77 10.26
C LYS A 493 22.75 10.54 11.18
N THR A 494 21.73 9.89 11.72
CA THR A 494 20.89 10.49 12.77
C THR A 494 21.50 10.20 14.14
N SER A 495 21.74 11.22 14.95
CA SER A 495 22.10 11.02 16.36
C SER A 495 20.90 10.52 17.15
N LEU A 496 21.06 9.45 17.92
CA LEU A 496 19.98 8.95 18.77
C LEU A 496 19.75 9.91 19.96
N PRO A 497 18.50 10.36 20.20
CA PRO A 497 18.17 11.10 21.41
C PRO A 497 18.36 10.23 22.67
N LYS A 498 18.31 10.87 23.85
CA LYS A 498 18.19 10.13 25.12
C LYS A 498 16.97 9.21 25.06
N PRO A 499 17.05 8.00 25.61
CA PRO A 499 15.92 7.09 25.58
C PRO A 499 14.73 7.65 26.39
N ILE A 500 13.52 7.33 25.95
CA ILE A 500 12.25 7.58 26.65
C ILE A 500 12.23 6.77 27.94
N ASP A 501 12.52 5.47 27.84
CA ASP A 501 12.58 4.57 29.00
C ASP A 501 13.99 3.97 29.16
N PRO A 502 14.62 4.07 30.35
CA PRO A 502 15.94 3.49 30.59
C PRO A 502 16.00 1.96 30.44
N ALA A 503 14.86 1.26 30.51
CA ALA A 503 14.72 -0.18 30.37
C ALA A 503 14.27 -0.64 28.96
N ARG A 504 14.40 0.23 27.94
CA ARG A 504 14.20 -0.12 26.52
C ARG A 504 14.92 -1.40 26.08
N LEU A 505 14.35 -2.08 25.09
CA LEU A 505 14.84 -3.36 24.58
C LEU A 505 15.76 -3.19 23.35
N GLU A 506 16.74 -2.28 23.43
CA GLU A 506 17.56 -1.85 22.27
C GLU A 506 18.61 -2.86 21.77
N ASN A 507 18.81 -3.97 22.49
CA ASN A 507 19.66 -5.09 22.08
C ASN A 507 18.94 -6.42 22.33
N GLY A 508 17.62 -6.43 22.09
CA GLY A 508 16.81 -7.62 22.20
C GLY A 508 17.27 -8.68 21.19
N LYS A 509 17.45 -9.91 21.67
CA LYS A 509 17.74 -11.06 20.81
C LYS A 509 17.16 -12.35 21.38
N TYR A 510 16.97 -13.32 20.50
CA TYR A 510 16.82 -14.71 20.92
C TYR A 510 18.09 -15.21 21.59
N TYR A 511 17.88 -15.97 22.66
CA TYR A 511 18.90 -16.64 23.43
C TYR A 511 18.62 -18.15 23.41
N ASP A 512 19.69 -18.91 23.19
CA ASP A 512 19.62 -20.32 22.85
C ASP A 512 19.08 -21.15 24.04
N ILE A 513 18.12 -22.02 23.76
CA ILE A 513 17.48 -22.89 24.76
C ILE A 513 18.46 -23.86 25.43
N THR A 514 19.56 -24.20 24.76
CA THR A 514 20.62 -25.07 25.29
C THR A 514 21.45 -24.41 26.40
N LYS A 515 21.29 -23.11 26.63
CA LYS A 515 22.00 -22.38 27.70
C LYS A 515 21.41 -22.60 29.09
N ALA A 516 20.21 -23.18 29.18
CA ALA A 516 19.60 -23.51 30.46
C ALA A 516 20.25 -24.74 31.11
N LYS A 517 20.40 -24.70 32.43
CA LYS A 517 20.70 -25.85 33.27
C LYS A 517 19.38 -26.52 33.63
N LEU A 518 19.24 -27.78 33.23
CA LEU A 518 17.99 -28.54 33.33
C LEU A 518 18.08 -29.54 34.48
N ASP A 519 16.98 -29.73 35.21
CA ASP A 519 16.81 -30.91 36.04
C ASP A 519 16.36 -32.13 35.20
N LYS A 520 15.97 -33.23 35.86
CA LYS A 520 15.54 -34.47 35.19
C LYS A 520 14.15 -34.38 34.53
N GLY A 521 13.38 -33.33 34.81
CA GLY A 521 12.01 -33.14 34.33
C GLY A 521 11.92 -32.34 33.03
N TRP A 522 13.04 -31.84 32.49
CA TRP A 522 13.10 -31.06 31.25
C TRP A 522 13.87 -31.79 30.15
N SER A 523 13.44 -31.62 28.90
CA SER A 523 14.14 -32.13 27.72
C SER A 523 13.97 -31.21 26.52
N ILE A 524 14.88 -31.32 25.56
CA ILE A 524 14.76 -30.67 24.25
C ILE A 524 14.21 -31.70 23.25
N ASP A 525 13.11 -31.33 22.59
CA ASP A 525 12.62 -32.02 21.40
C ASP A 525 13.13 -31.24 20.18
N GLU A 526 14.08 -31.82 19.44
CA GLU A 526 14.76 -31.18 18.31
C GLU A 526 13.83 -30.88 17.13
N ASN A 527 12.67 -31.54 17.06
CA ASN A 527 11.71 -31.36 15.98
C ASN A 527 10.28 -31.45 16.52
N TRP A 528 9.94 -30.52 17.41
CA TRP A 528 8.69 -30.59 18.15
C TRP A 528 7.47 -30.40 17.23
N ASN A 529 6.49 -31.30 17.39
CA ASN A 529 5.21 -31.25 16.69
C ASN A 529 4.07 -31.73 17.61
N PRO A 530 2.94 -31.00 17.71
CA PRO A 530 1.84 -31.39 18.58
C PRO A 530 1.07 -32.58 18.01
N LYS A 531 0.73 -33.54 18.89
CA LYS A 531 0.05 -34.79 18.49
C LYS A 531 -1.47 -34.73 18.57
N ASP A 532 -2.03 -33.56 18.85
CA ASP A 532 -3.46 -33.38 19.12
C ASP A 532 -4.29 -32.92 17.92
N GLY A 533 -3.66 -32.70 16.77
CA GLY A 533 -4.32 -32.27 15.54
C GLY A 533 -4.83 -30.83 15.56
N LEU A 534 -4.49 -30.04 16.58
CA LEU A 534 -4.81 -28.61 16.60
C LEU A 534 -3.94 -27.84 15.61
N SER A 535 -4.43 -26.68 15.19
CA SER A 535 -3.68 -25.81 14.27
C SER A 535 -2.36 -25.35 14.91
N THR A 536 -1.38 -25.02 14.07
CA THR A 536 -0.07 -24.49 14.48
C THR A 536 0.26 -23.21 13.71
N ARG A 537 1.43 -22.62 14.00
CA ARG A 537 2.00 -21.51 13.24
C ARG A 537 3.40 -21.87 12.75
N PRO A 538 3.73 -21.59 11.47
CA PRO A 538 5.11 -21.71 10.98
C PRO A 538 6.09 -20.96 11.89
N GLY A 539 7.26 -21.54 12.12
CA GLY A 539 8.28 -21.01 13.03
C GLY A 539 8.08 -21.35 14.51
N PHE A 540 6.97 -22.03 14.87
CA PHE A 540 6.68 -22.56 16.21
C PHE A 540 6.38 -24.06 16.21
N VAL A 541 6.64 -24.73 15.10
CA VAL A 541 6.48 -26.17 14.87
C VAL A 541 7.62 -26.63 13.97
N ASP A 542 8.00 -27.90 14.09
CA ASP A 542 9.14 -28.50 13.37
C ASP A 542 10.45 -27.74 13.68
N VAL A 543 10.60 -27.35 14.94
CA VAL A 543 11.75 -26.61 15.50
C VAL A 543 12.15 -27.18 16.85
N PRO A 544 13.40 -26.96 17.31
CA PRO A 544 13.82 -27.33 18.65
C PRO A 544 13.00 -26.60 19.73
N ILE A 545 12.48 -27.37 20.69
CA ILE A 545 11.71 -26.84 21.83
C ILE A 545 12.20 -27.46 23.12
N LEU A 546 12.55 -26.61 24.08
CA LEU A 546 12.80 -27.00 25.46
C LEU A 546 11.46 -27.13 26.18
N SER A 547 11.14 -28.32 26.70
CA SER A 547 9.83 -28.59 27.27
C SER A 547 9.85 -29.39 28.57
N SER A 548 8.79 -29.19 29.35
CA SER A 548 8.40 -30.05 30.46
C SER A 548 6.88 -30.04 30.60
N THR A 549 6.34 -31.16 31.07
CA THR A 549 4.93 -31.30 31.47
C THR A 549 4.79 -31.75 32.93
N THR A 550 5.92 -31.85 33.65
CA THR A 550 6.01 -32.44 34.99
C THR A 550 5.96 -31.34 36.03
N PRO A 551 4.89 -31.25 36.84
CA PRO A 551 4.86 -30.31 37.96
C PRO A 551 6.05 -30.49 38.90
N GLY A 552 6.57 -29.37 39.38
CA GLY A 552 7.76 -29.35 40.21
C GLY A 552 9.10 -29.38 39.45
N ALA A 553 9.12 -29.67 38.15
CA ALA A 553 10.34 -29.64 37.35
C ALA A 553 10.90 -28.21 37.24
N GLU A 554 12.21 -28.06 37.38
CA GLU A 554 12.90 -26.78 37.45
C GLU A 554 14.02 -26.67 36.39
N LEU A 555 14.16 -25.48 35.83
CA LEU A 555 15.32 -25.08 35.05
C LEU A 555 15.91 -23.77 35.58
N THR A 556 17.20 -23.57 35.29
CA THR A 556 17.92 -22.33 35.62
C THR A 556 18.67 -21.82 34.39
N LEU A 557 18.39 -20.58 33.98
CA LEU A 557 19.07 -19.90 32.90
C LEU A 557 20.00 -18.81 33.43
N PRO A 558 21.34 -18.97 33.32
CA PRO A 558 22.26 -17.85 33.45
C PRO A 558 22.20 -16.97 32.19
N PHE A 559 22.12 -15.66 32.39
CA PHE A 559 22.16 -14.68 31.29
C PHE A 559 22.90 -13.41 31.72
N LYS A 560 23.34 -12.63 30.72
CA LYS A 560 23.89 -11.29 30.92
C LYS A 560 23.05 -10.27 30.18
N GLY A 561 22.64 -9.20 30.84
CA GLY A 561 21.87 -8.12 30.23
C GLY A 561 20.91 -7.45 31.19
N THR A 562 19.94 -6.72 30.65
CA THR A 562 19.02 -5.86 31.41
C THR A 562 17.56 -6.33 31.38
N ALA A 563 17.27 -7.37 30.59
CA ALA A 563 15.96 -7.99 30.52
C ALA A 563 16.07 -9.46 30.13
N VAL A 564 15.11 -10.27 30.58
CA VAL A 564 14.97 -11.68 30.25
C VAL A 564 13.51 -12.07 30.04
N GLY A 565 13.27 -13.00 29.13
CA GLY A 565 11.95 -13.53 28.85
C GLY A 565 11.98 -14.89 28.19
N ILE A 566 10.80 -15.36 27.78
CA ILE A 566 10.60 -16.62 27.05
C ILE A 566 9.65 -16.40 25.88
N ALA A 567 9.93 -17.04 24.76
CA ALA A 567 8.96 -17.30 23.70
C ALA A 567 8.49 -18.75 23.83
N VAL A 568 7.19 -18.96 23.97
CA VAL A 568 6.59 -20.27 24.20
C VAL A 568 5.59 -20.66 23.12
N VAL A 569 5.29 -21.95 23.04
CA VAL A 569 4.13 -22.48 22.29
C VAL A 569 3.02 -22.83 23.26
N ALA A 570 1.97 -22.00 23.28
CA ALA A 570 0.79 -22.16 24.10
C ALA A 570 -0.27 -23.01 23.38
N GLY A 571 -0.45 -24.25 23.84
CA GLY A 571 -1.47 -25.19 23.33
C GLY A 571 -2.51 -25.56 24.38
N LYS A 572 -3.38 -26.52 24.06
CA LYS A 572 -4.52 -26.94 24.91
C LYS A 572 -4.14 -27.45 26.30
N ASP A 573 -2.88 -27.82 26.48
CA ASP A 573 -2.30 -28.36 27.70
C ASP A 573 -1.25 -27.43 28.32
N ALA A 574 -1.18 -26.16 27.88
CA ALA A 574 -0.29 -25.15 28.45
C ALA A 574 -0.52 -24.99 29.96
N GLY A 575 0.55 -25.00 30.74
CA GLY A 575 0.52 -24.92 32.20
C GLY A 575 0.75 -23.52 32.75
N ILE A 576 0.78 -23.44 34.08
CA ILE A 576 1.30 -22.28 34.80
C ILE A 576 2.78 -22.55 35.14
N ILE A 577 3.64 -21.54 34.95
CA ILE A 577 5.01 -21.57 35.46
C ILE A 577 5.15 -20.62 36.65
N SER A 578 5.98 -21.00 37.62
CA SER A 578 6.47 -20.10 38.66
C SER A 578 7.90 -19.71 38.34
N TYR A 579 8.22 -18.43 38.28
CA TYR A 579 9.57 -17.97 37.92
C TYR A 579 10.14 -16.93 38.90
N SER A 580 11.47 -16.86 38.99
CA SER A 580 12.21 -15.90 39.81
C SER A 580 13.45 -15.41 39.07
N VAL A 581 13.73 -14.11 39.16
CA VAL A 581 14.97 -13.49 38.67
C VAL A 581 15.82 -13.11 39.89
N ASP A 582 17.09 -13.53 39.88
CA ASP A 582 18.09 -13.27 40.94
C ASP A 582 17.66 -13.67 42.35
N ASN A 583 16.94 -14.79 42.47
CA ASN A 583 16.37 -15.28 43.73
C ASN A 583 15.36 -14.30 44.38
N GLY A 584 14.78 -13.39 43.58
CA GLY A 584 13.62 -12.61 44.00
C GLY A 584 12.39 -13.49 44.28
N GLN A 585 11.28 -12.84 44.66
CA GLN A 585 10.03 -13.56 44.88
C GLN A 585 9.56 -14.27 43.62
N TYR A 586 9.10 -15.51 43.77
CA TYR A 586 8.49 -16.26 42.69
C TYR A 586 7.17 -15.61 42.27
N LYS A 587 6.95 -15.55 40.96
CA LYS A 587 5.71 -15.08 40.34
C LYS A 587 5.15 -16.17 39.47
N ASP A 588 3.83 -16.34 39.49
CA ASP A 588 3.14 -17.26 38.61
C ASP A 588 2.78 -16.56 37.29
N LEU A 589 2.91 -17.31 36.20
CA LEU A 589 2.53 -16.90 34.86
C LEU A 589 1.75 -18.05 34.21
N ASP A 590 0.49 -17.78 33.88
CA ASP A 590 -0.34 -18.68 33.10
C ASP A 590 0.06 -18.58 31.62
N LEU A 591 0.49 -19.70 31.03
CA LEU A 591 0.85 -19.79 29.62
C LEU A 591 -0.37 -20.11 28.74
N PHE A 592 -1.51 -20.45 29.35
CA PHE A 592 -2.74 -20.73 28.62
C PHE A 592 -3.35 -19.43 28.07
N THR A 593 -3.78 -19.46 26.82
CA THR A 593 -4.40 -18.30 26.13
C THR A 593 -5.82 -18.61 25.72
N GLU A 594 -6.58 -17.58 25.33
CA GLU A 594 -7.92 -17.75 24.74
C GLU A 594 -7.93 -18.61 23.47
N PHE A 595 -6.79 -18.74 22.79
CA PHE A 595 -6.63 -19.54 21.56
C PHE A 595 -6.22 -20.98 21.82
N SER A 596 -5.77 -21.29 23.03
CA SER A 596 -5.12 -22.58 23.35
C SER A 596 -6.03 -23.79 23.15
N SER A 597 -7.36 -23.62 23.15
CA SER A 597 -8.31 -24.72 22.90
C SER A 597 -8.33 -25.20 21.44
N TRP A 598 -7.85 -24.41 20.48
CA TRP A 598 -7.91 -24.73 19.05
C TRP A 598 -6.60 -24.45 18.27
N LEU A 599 -5.60 -23.83 18.91
CA LEU A 599 -4.34 -23.41 18.29
C LEU A 599 -3.16 -23.56 19.26
N HIS A 600 -2.04 -24.08 18.75
CA HIS A 600 -0.71 -23.94 19.36
C HIS A 600 -0.09 -22.61 18.90
N LEU A 601 -0.16 -21.59 19.75
CA LEU A 601 0.21 -20.22 19.42
C LEU A 601 1.58 -19.86 20.00
N GLY A 602 2.41 -19.17 19.22
CA GLY A 602 3.63 -18.53 19.71
C GLY A 602 3.31 -17.32 20.58
N VAL A 603 3.75 -17.31 21.84
CA VAL A 603 3.49 -16.23 22.82
C VAL A 603 4.79 -15.81 23.48
N TYR A 604 4.96 -14.52 23.72
CA TYR A 604 6.19 -13.93 24.26
C TYR A 604 5.90 -13.32 25.62
N HIS A 605 6.70 -13.67 26.60
CA HIS A 605 6.57 -13.19 27.96
C HIS A 605 7.88 -12.58 28.44
N LEU A 606 7.81 -11.33 28.90
CA LEU A 606 8.91 -10.65 29.57
C LEU A 606 8.85 -11.01 31.07
N LEU A 607 9.88 -11.70 31.56
CA LEU A 607 9.94 -12.19 32.95
C LEU A 607 10.74 -11.24 33.85
N GLY A 608 11.66 -10.46 33.28
CA GLY A 608 12.40 -9.40 33.96
C GLY A 608 12.78 -8.30 33.00
N SER A 609 12.70 -7.04 33.43
CA SER A 609 13.04 -5.84 32.65
C SER A 609 13.53 -4.74 33.58
N GLY A 610 14.42 -3.89 33.09
CA GLY A 610 15.03 -2.82 33.88
C GLY A 610 16.01 -3.34 34.93
N LEU A 611 16.59 -4.52 34.70
CA LEU A 611 17.66 -5.06 35.55
C LEU A 611 18.93 -4.21 35.35
N SER A 612 19.81 -4.23 36.37
CA SER A 612 21.17 -3.70 36.19
C SER A 612 21.86 -4.40 35.03
N ASP A 613 22.75 -3.72 34.32
CA ASP A 613 23.56 -4.41 33.31
C ASP A 613 24.59 -5.32 34.00
N GLY A 614 24.40 -6.63 33.92
CA GLY A 614 25.22 -7.58 34.65
C GLY A 614 24.84 -9.04 34.40
N ASN A 615 25.43 -9.93 35.19
CA ASN A 615 25.09 -11.35 35.19
C ASN A 615 23.88 -11.58 36.10
N HIS A 616 22.93 -12.35 35.60
CA HIS A 616 21.67 -12.64 36.24
C HIS A 616 21.32 -14.12 36.14
N THR A 617 20.38 -14.56 36.98
CA THR A 617 19.86 -15.93 36.94
C THR A 617 18.34 -15.92 36.90
N LEU A 618 17.76 -16.52 35.87
CA LEU A 618 16.34 -16.84 35.80
C LEU A 618 16.12 -18.29 36.26
N LYS A 619 15.19 -18.50 37.19
CA LYS A 619 14.69 -19.82 37.58
C LYS A 619 13.25 -19.96 37.11
N ILE A 620 12.91 -21.09 36.50
CA ILE A 620 11.54 -21.44 36.10
C ILE A 620 11.19 -22.80 36.69
N LYS A 621 10.00 -22.91 37.26
CA LYS A 621 9.41 -24.12 37.81
C LYS A 621 8.04 -24.36 37.18
N ILE A 622 7.70 -25.61 36.84
CA ILE A 622 6.34 -25.96 36.45
C ILE A 622 5.46 -26.01 37.70
N SER A 623 4.36 -25.25 37.70
CA SER A 623 3.41 -25.23 38.81
C SER A 623 2.58 -26.51 38.88
N ASP A 624 2.15 -26.88 40.07
CA ASP A 624 1.12 -27.90 40.28
C ASP A 624 -0.28 -27.38 39.91
N ASN A 625 -0.42 -26.04 39.84
CA ASN A 625 -1.64 -25.37 39.42
C ASN A 625 -1.68 -25.23 37.88
N LYS A 626 -2.89 -25.14 37.33
CA LYS A 626 -3.13 -24.82 35.93
C LYS A 626 -4.44 -24.07 35.74
N ASN A 627 -4.56 -23.42 34.59
CA ASN A 627 -5.83 -22.86 34.13
C ASN A 627 -6.92 -23.94 34.09
N SER A 628 -8.16 -23.61 34.48
CA SER A 628 -9.29 -24.56 34.45
C SER A 628 -9.61 -25.08 33.04
N GLY A 629 -9.28 -24.29 32.00
CA GLY A 629 -9.39 -24.69 30.60
C GLY A 629 -8.27 -25.63 30.11
N SER A 630 -7.15 -25.72 30.85
CA SER A 630 -5.97 -26.47 30.42
C SER A 630 -6.08 -27.98 30.67
N LYS A 631 -5.65 -28.75 29.68
CA LYS A 631 -5.56 -30.21 29.75
C LYS A 631 -4.26 -30.73 30.35
N GLY A 632 -3.30 -29.86 30.69
CA GLY A 632 -2.00 -30.28 31.23
C GLY A 632 -1.22 -29.15 31.89
N ASN A 633 0.08 -29.37 32.09
CA ASN A 633 1.00 -28.42 32.74
C ASN A 633 2.19 -28.09 31.83
N ALA A 634 1.98 -28.12 30.51
CA ALA A 634 3.07 -28.01 29.55
C ALA A 634 3.66 -26.61 29.52
N CYS A 635 4.99 -26.52 29.60
CA CYS A 635 5.77 -25.36 29.18
C CYS A 635 6.63 -25.77 27.99
N ARG A 636 6.58 -25.01 26.90
CA ARG A 636 7.28 -25.29 25.64
C ARG A 636 8.01 -24.04 25.18
N ILE A 637 9.28 -23.91 25.54
CA ILE A 637 10.10 -22.73 25.25
C ILE A 637 10.79 -22.95 23.91
N VAL A 638 10.49 -22.09 22.94
CA VAL A 638 11.15 -22.06 21.62
C VAL A 638 12.44 -21.26 21.71
N HIS A 639 12.40 -20.11 22.40
CA HIS A 639 13.56 -19.26 22.60
C HIS A 639 13.52 -18.64 24.00
N PHE A 640 14.69 -18.50 24.62
CA PHE A 640 14.85 -17.49 25.66
C PHE A 640 15.00 -16.12 24.99
N LEU A 641 14.67 -15.07 25.73
CA LEU A 641 14.75 -13.68 25.27
C LEU A 641 15.73 -12.95 26.18
N VAL A 642 16.72 -12.24 25.64
CA VAL A 642 17.64 -11.41 26.44
C VAL A 642 17.86 -10.05 25.80
N ASN A 643 17.97 -9.01 26.62
CA ASN A 643 18.41 -7.68 26.19
C ASN A 643 19.83 -7.42 26.71
N SER A 644 20.84 -7.75 25.91
CA SER A 644 22.24 -7.74 26.34
C SER A 644 23.02 -6.61 25.67
N LYS A 645 23.75 -5.79 26.43
CA LYS A 645 24.70 -4.85 25.86
C LYS A 645 25.95 -5.52 25.30
#